data_AF-A0A485P4S9-F1
#
_entry.id   AF-A0A485P4S9-F1
#
_cell.length_a   1.000
_cell.length_b   1.000
_cell.length_c   1.000
_cell.angle_alpha   90.00
_cell.angle_beta   90.00
_cell.angle_gamma   90.00
#
_symmetry.space_group_name_H-M   'P 1'
#
loop_
_entity.id
_entity.type
_entity.pdbx_description
1 polymer ?
#
loop_
_entity_poly.entity_id
_entity_poly.type
_entity_poly.pdbx_seq_one_letter_code
_entity_poly.pdbx_strand_id
1 'polypeptide(L)'
;MKVLGHKIELLTGLLLHDVTMAGLQELRFPEEKPLLRGQDAAELENSDTFLLAVDTDWKEHDIETPYGLLHVVIRGSPKGNRPAILTYHDVGLNHKLCFNTFFNFEDMQEITKHFVVCHVDAPGQQVGASQFPQGYQFPSMEQLAAMLPSVVQHFGFKYVIGIGVGAGAYVLAKFALIFPDLVEGLVLMNIDPNGKGWIDWAATKLSGLTSTLPDTVLSHLFSQEELVSNTELVQSYRQQIGNVVNQANLQLFWNMYNSRRDLDINRPGTVPNAKTLRCPVMLVVGDNAPAEDGVVECNSKLDPTTTTFLKMADSGGLPQVTQPGKLTEAFKYFLQGMGYMPSASMTRLARSRTASLTSAGSVDGSRPQACTHSESSEGLGQVNHTMEVSSQFHGGQPNQQQCVQGHQKLGVVRESSGQAMPTFYVGITKQEEILSGKKWSKVVRLLQAHITISGLLEWLGLGLAGSWGALQSQSGWVPLLLALLHELQAPASPWSPYFAMWPELGRLEHPMFWPEEERRRLLQGTGVPEAVEKDLANIRSEYYSIVLPFMEAHPDLFSPRVRSLELYHQLVALVMAYSFQEPLEEEEDEKEPNSPLMVPAADILNHLANHNANLEYSPNCLRMVATQPIPKGHEIFNTYGQMANWQLIHMYGFVEPYPDNTDDTADIQMVTVREAALLGTKVEAERLLLYERWDFLCKLEMVGEEGAFVIGREEVLTEEELTTTLKVLCMPAEEFREFKDQDGWGDDKREEESLTVTNIPRLKASWRQLLRDSVLLTLQTYATDLKSEQDLLSNKEVYTKLSSREQQALQVRYGQKMILHQLLELTS
;
A
#
# COMPACT_ATOMS: atom_id res chain seq x y z
N MET A 1 -38.13 30.72 -13.74
CA MET A 1 -37.54 32.06 -13.47
C MET A 1 -38.42 32.81 -12.47
N LYS A 2 -37.84 33.73 -11.67
CA LYS A 2 -38.51 34.69 -10.76
C LYS A 2 -39.15 34.22 -9.43
N VAL A 3 -38.65 33.16 -8.76
CA VAL A 3 -38.75 33.05 -7.26
C VAL A 3 -37.51 32.40 -6.62
N LEU A 4 -36.32 32.52 -7.22
CA LEU A 4 -35.07 31.97 -6.65
C LEU A 4 -33.89 32.96 -6.69
N GLY A 5 -34.17 34.26 -6.75
CA GLY A 5 -33.18 35.34 -6.92
C GLY A 5 -32.97 36.23 -5.71
N HIS A 6 -33.52 35.91 -4.53
CA HIS A 6 -33.41 36.72 -3.31
C HIS A 6 -33.02 35.91 -2.05
N LYS A 7 -32.31 34.79 -2.25
CA LYS A 7 -31.65 34.04 -1.16
C LYS A 7 -30.15 33.77 -1.42
N ILE A 8 -29.56 34.45 -2.40
CA ILE A 8 -28.13 34.36 -2.76
C ILE A 8 -27.42 35.73 -2.59
N GLU A 9 -27.92 36.55 -1.65
CA GLU A 9 -27.28 37.81 -1.21
C GLU A 9 -27.12 37.87 0.33
N LEU A 10 -27.20 36.71 0.99
CA LEU A 10 -27.01 36.56 2.45
C LEU A 10 -26.06 35.42 2.83
N LEU A 11 -25.35 34.86 1.84
CA LEU A 11 -24.33 33.81 1.98
C LEU A 11 -23.01 34.14 1.28
N THR A 12 -22.96 35.22 0.49
CA THR A 12 -21.77 35.74 -0.20
C THR A 12 -21.00 36.80 0.62
N GLY A 13 -21.21 36.81 1.95
CA GLY A 13 -20.55 37.73 2.89
C GLY A 13 -19.92 37.04 4.11
N LEU A 14 -19.72 35.71 4.07
CA LEU A 14 -19.19 34.91 5.17
C LEU A 14 -18.11 33.89 4.77
N LEU A 15 -17.60 33.97 3.54
CA LEU A 15 -16.47 33.17 3.05
C LEU A 15 -15.47 34.08 2.35
N LEU A 16 -14.64 34.74 3.17
CA LEU A 16 -13.29 35.26 2.87
C LEU A 16 -12.81 36.05 4.10
N HIS A 17 -12.37 35.32 5.12
CA HIS A 17 -11.41 35.82 6.08
C HIS A 17 -10.22 34.88 6.04
N ASP A 18 -9.03 35.42 5.81
CA ASP A 18 -7.78 34.68 5.91
C ASP A 18 -7.68 34.06 7.32
N VAL A 19 -7.81 32.73 7.40
CA VAL A 19 -7.46 32.00 8.63
C VAL A 19 -5.95 31.90 8.66
N THR A 20 -5.30 32.98 9.11
CA THR A 20 -3.91 32.94 9.53
C THR A 20 -3.73 31.83 10.56
N MET A 21 -2.80 30.90 10.30
CA MET A 21 -2.39 29.82 11.19
C MET A 21 -1.95 30.36 12.55
N ALA A 22 -2.88 30.44 13.50
CA ALA A 22 -2.67 30.92 14.86
C ALA A 22 -3.52 30.08 15.83
N GLY A 23 -3.05 28.86 16.12
CA GLY A 23 -3.81 27.91 16.95
C GLY A 23 -3.17 26.54 17.20
N LEU A 24 -1.97 26.27 16.67
CA LEU A 24 -1.17 25.09 17.04
C LEU A 24 -0.09 25.49 18.04
N GLN A 25 -0.11 24.88 19.22
CA GLN A 25 0.95 25.05 20.22
C GLN A 25 2.00 23.96 20.02
N GLU A 26 2.71 24.01 18.89
CA GLU A 26 3.94 23.22 18.70
C GLU A 26 4.93 23.54 19.82
N LEU A 27 5.28 22.53 20.62
CA LEU A 27 6.38 22.61 21.57
C LEU A 27 7.71 22.44 20.82
N ARG A 28 8.13 23.49 20.10
CA ARG A 28 9.49 23.56 19.53
C ARG A 28 10.51 23.76 20.66
N PHE A 29 11.42 22.82 20.80
CA PHE A 29 12.61 22.95 21.65
C PHE A 29 13.72 23.68 20.87
N PRO A 30 14.43 24.65 21.45
CA PRO A 30 15.59 25.26 20.81
C PRO A 30 16.83 24.35 20.96
N GLU A 31 17.57 24.17 19.87
CA GLU A 31 18.88 23.51 19.89
C GLU A 31 19.90 24.30 20.72
N GLU A 32 20.63 23.61 21.60
CA GLU A 32 21.92 24.10 22.11
C GLU A 32 22.99 23.01 21.98
N LYS A 33 24.17 23.40 21.45
CA LYS A 33 25.30 22.48 21.21
C LYS A 33 25.82 21.86 22.51
N PRO A 34 26.25 20.60 22.49
CA PRO A 34 26.72 19.91 23.68
C PRO A 34 28.03 20.53 24.20
N LEU A 35 27.97 21.01 25.45
CA LEU A 35 29.14 21.31 26.26
C LEU A 35 29.04 20.51 27.56
N LEU A 36 29.76 19.40 27.66
CA LEU A 36 30.81 19.22 28.68
C LEU A 36 31.54 17.87 28.59
N ARG A 37 32.86 17.98 28.75
CA ARG A 37 33.85 16.99 29.25
C ARG A 37 33.36 15.56 29.50
N GLY A 38 34.02 14.61 28.81
CA GLY A 38 33.87 13.20 29.07
C GLY A 38 34.36 12.75 30.45
N GLN A 39 33.66 11.75 30.98
CA GLN A 39 34.18 10.74 31.89
C GLN A 39 33.68 9.38 31.38
N ASP A 40 34.64 8.58 30.92
CA ASP A 40 34.69 7.11 30.92
C ASP A 40 33.50 6.33 30.31
N ALA A 41 33.55 6.17 28.98
CA ALA A 41 32.76 5.20 28.23
C ALA A 41 33.31 3.76 28.42
N ALA A 42 33.19 3.22 29.64
CA ALA A 42 33.78 1.94 30.04
C ALA A 42 32.86 1.01 30.85
N GLU A 43 31.55 1.26 30.89
CA GLU A 43 30.54 0.40 31.54
C GLU A 43 29.51 -0.19 30.56
N LEU A 44 29.87 -0.30 29.28
CA LEU A 44 29.07 -0.98 28.24
C LEU A 44 29.68 -2.32 27.78
N GLU A 45 30.54 -2.94 28.60
CA GLU A 45 31.21 -4.22 28.32
C GLU A 45 30.65 -5.39 29.15
N ASN A 46 29.44 -5.86 28.82
CA ASN A 46 29.05 -7.29 28.87
C ASN A 46 27.60 -7.52 28.38
N SER A 47 27.43 -8.27 27.29
CA SER A 47 26.10 -8.57 26.71
C SER A 47 25.24 -9.52 27.56
N ASP A 48 25.81 -10.20 28.56
CA ASP A 48 25.06 -11.10 29.46
C ASP A 48 24.17 -10.35 30.47
N THR A 49 24.35 -9.04 30.65
CA THR A 49 23.58 -8.27 31.66
C THR A 49 22.11 -8.06 31.27
N PHE A 50 21.76 -8.15 29.98
CA PHE A 50 20.39 -7.96 29.49
C PHE A 50 19.37 -9.02 29.99
N LEU A 51 19.86 -10.17 30.49
CA LEU A 51 19.03 -11.29 30.98
C LEU A 51 19.23 -11.60 32.48
N LEU A 52 20.14 -10.92 33.17
CA LEU A 52 20.55 -11.23 34.55
C LEU A 52 20.00 -10.28 35.63
N ALA A 53 19.03 -9.44 35.30
CA ALA A 53 18.20 -8.77 36.30
C ALA A 53 17.31 -9.82 37.00
N VAL A 54 17.77 -10.32 38.16
CA VAL A 54 17.08 -11.31 38.99
C VAL A 54 15.85 -10.68 39.65
N ASP A 55 14.74 -10.58 38.91
CA ASP A 55 13.50 -9.93 39.34
C ASP A 55 12.50 -10.96 39.92
N THR A 56 12.77 -11.43 41.13
CA THR A 56 12.08 -12.54 41.83
C THR A 56 10.62 -12.27 42.26
N ASP A 57 9.96 -11.25 41.72
CA ASP A 57 8.66 -10.73 42.21
C ASP A 57 7.54 -10.77 41.15
N TRP A 58 7.84 -11.23 39.93
CA TRP A 58 6.85 -11.52 38.89
C TRP A 58 6.23 -12.90 39.07
N LYS A 59 4.94 -13.05 38.76
CA LYS A 59 4.22 -14.33 38.78
C LYS A 59 3.65 -14.62 37.40
N GLU A 60 3.98 -15.78 36.87
CA GLU A 60 3.45 -16.30 35.61
C GLU A 60 2.15 -17.07 35.87
N HIS A 61 1.14 -16.85 35.02
CA HIS A 61 -0.15 -17.52 35.06
C HIS A 61 -0.59 -17.88 33.64
N ASP A 62 -1.10 -19.10 33.47
CA ASP A 62 -1.76 -19.53 32.25
C ASP A 62 -3.29 -19.48 32.47
N ILE A 63 -3.98 -18.67 31.67
CA ILE A 63 -5.42 -18.44 31.82
C ILE A 63 -6.16 -19.08 30.65
N GLU A 64 -7.05 -20.03 30.96
CA GLU A 64 -7.99 -20.59 29.99
C GLU A 64 -9.04 -19.54 29.60
N THR A 65 -9.25 -19.37 28.30
CA THR A 65 -10.25 -18.46 27.72
C THR A 65 -11.08 -19.19 26.65
N PRO A 66 -12.20 -18.63 26.18
CA PRO A 66 -13.03 -19.25 25.14
C PRO A 66 -12.31 -19.52 23.80
N TYR A 67 -11.17 -18.87 23.54
CA TYR A 67 -10.42 -18.96 22.27
C TYR A 67 -9.03 -19.59 22.43
N GLY A 68 -8.71 -20.13 23.60
CA GLY A 68 -7.41 -20.75 23.88
C GLY A 68 -6.82 -20.32 25.21
N LEU A 69 -5.59 -20.75 25.46
CA LEU A 69 -4.81 -20.41 26.63
C LEU A 69 -4.02 -19.12 26.38
N LEU A 70 -4.04 -18.22 27.36
CA LEU A 70 -3.39 -16.91 27.29
C LEU A 70 -2.43 -16.78 28.48
N HIS A 71 -1.15 -16.57 28.17
CA HIS A 71 -0.08 -16.47 29.16
C HIS A 71 0.03 -15.04 29.66
N VAL A 72 0.10 -14.85 30.98
CA VAL A 72 0.22 -13.53 31.60
C VAL A 72 1.25 -13.51 32.72
N VAL A 73 1.91 -12.36 32.85
CA VAL A 73 2.91 -12.14 33.91
C VAL A 73 2.50 -10.93 34.73
N ILE A 74 2.35 -11.11 36.05
CA ILE A 74 1.78 -10.10 36.96
C ILE A 74 2.75 -9.72 38.08
N ARG A 75 2.82 -8.42 38.39
CA ARG A 75 3.58 -7.84 39.52
C ARG A 75 2.74 -6.85 40.31
N GLY A 76 3.06 -6.77 41.61
CA GLY A 76 2.40 -5.88 42.55
C GLY A 76 1.15 -6.50 43.17
N SER A 77 0.41 -5.67 43.92
CA SER A 77 -0.82 -6.08 44.60
C SER A 77 -1.86 -4.96 44.51
N PRO A 78 -3.18 -5.29 44.41
CA PRO A 78 -4.22 -4.28 44.30
C PRO A 78 -4.20 -3.26 45.46
N LYS A 79 -4.10 -1.97 45.13
CA LYS A 79 -4.01 -0.86 46.11
C LYS A 79 -5.24 0.04 46.01
N GLY A 80 -6.25 -0.25 46.84
CA GLY A 80 -7.52 0.46 46.84
C GLY A 80 -8.31 0.20 45.55
N ASN A 81 -9.02 1.22 45.05
CA ASN A 81 -9.77 1.15 43.79
C ASN A 81 -8.94 1.55 42.56
N ARG A 82 -7.60 1.50 42.60
CA ARG A 82 -6.77 1.82 41.43
C ARG A 82 -6.96 0.75 40.33
N PRO A 83 -7.01 1.15 39.04
CA PRO A 83 -7.04 0.19 37.93
C PRO A 83 -5.73 -0.60 37.87
N ALA A 84 -5.77 -1.77 37.23
CA ALA A 84 -4.55 -2.47 36.85
C ALA A 84 -4.01 -1.90 35.52
N ILE A 85 -2.68 -1.82 35.38
CA ILE A 85 -2.03 -1.54 34.10
C ILE A 85 -1.99 -2.88 33.35
N LEU A 86 -2.72 -2.99 32.25
CA LEU A 86 -2.78 -4.17 31.39
C LEU A 86 -2.01 -3.88 30.11
N THR A 87 -0.99 -4.66 29.77
CA THR A 87 -0.20 -4.42 28.54
C THR A 87 -0.41 -5.50 27.49
N TYR A 88 -0.29 -5.14 26.21
CA TYR A 88 -0.32 -6.08 25.09
C TYR A 88 0.74 -5.68 24.07
N HIS A 89 1.62 -6.61 23.68
CA HIS A 89 2.78 -6.33 22.85
C HIS A 89 2.48 -6.34 21.34
N ASP A 90 3.43 -5.88 20.54
CA ASP A 90 3.35 -5.94 19.07
C ASP A 90 3.78 -7.31 18.50
N VAL A 91 3.53 -7.56 17.21
CA VAL A 91 4.03 -8.76 16.52
C VAL A 91 5.56 -8.78 16.53
N GLY A 92 6.15 -9.98 16.61
CA GLY A 92 7.59 -10.16 16.77
C GLY A 92 8.09 -10.06 18.20
N LEU A 93 7.30 -9.46 19.09
CA LEU A 93 7.68 -9.21 20.46
C LEU A 93 6.96 -10.17 21.41
N ASN A 94 7.33 -10.08 22.68
CA ASN A 94 6.60 -10.56 23.84
C ASN A 94 6.70 -9.48 24.93
N HIS A 95 6.13 -9.69 26.12
CA HIS A 95 6.18 -8.70 27.18
C HIS A 95 7.60 -8.25 27.56
N LYS A 96 8.59 -9.16 27.53
CA LYS A 96 9.97 -8.83 27.90
C LYS A 96 10.60 -7.90 26.88
N LEU A 97 10.53 -8.26 25.60
CA LEU A 97 11.07 -7.44 24.52
C LEU A 97 10.32 -6.10 24.41
N CYS A 98 8.99 -6.12 24.49
CA CYS A 98 8.17 -4.93 24.26
C CYS A 98 8.20 -3.92 25.42
N PHE A 99 8.29 -4.38 26.67
CA PHE A 99 8.00 -3.54 27.85
C PHE A 99 9.09 -3.48 28.92
N ASN A 100 10.08 -4.38 28.97
CA ASN A 100 11.05 -4.36 30.08
C ASN A 100 11.82 -3.05 30.19
N THR A 101 12.30 -2.49 29.07
CA THR A 101 13.04 -1.21 29.07
C THR A 101 12.22 -0.06 29.64
N PHE A 102 10.93 0.00 29.30
CA PHE A 102 10.02 1.02 29.80
C PHE A 102 9.67 0.82 31.29
N PHE A 103 9.27 -0.40 31.68
CA PHE A 103 8.81 -0.67 33.05
C PHE A 103 9.95 -0.77 34.08
N ASN A 104 11.19 -1.00 33.65
CA ASN A 104 12.38 -0.97 34.51
C ASN A 104 13.08 0.39 34.53
N PHE A 105 12.60 1.39 33.79
CA PHE A 105 13.09 2.76 33.92
C PHE A 105 12.78 3.31 35.33
N GLU A 106 13.75 3.97 35.97
CA GLU A 106 13.70 4.32 37.41
C GLU A 106 12.41 5.08 37.80
N ASP A 107 12.07 6.14 37.05
CA ASP A 107 10.84 6.92 37.30
C ASP A 107 9.55 6.10 37.05
N MET A 108 9.58 5.11 36.15
CA MET A 108 8.43 4.23 35.85
C MET A 108 8.24 3.17 36.94
N GLN A 109 9.33 2.74 37.60
CA GLN A 109 9.24 1.92 38.80
C GLN A 109 8.58 2.69 39.96
N GLU A 110 8.83 4.00 40.12
CA GLU A 110 8.11 4.82 41.10
C GLU A 110 6.61 4.94 40.82
N ILE A 111 6.21 5.05 39.54
CA ILE A 111 4.80 5.02 39.13
C ILE A 111 4.17 3.66 39.47
N THR A 112 4.79 2.57 38.99
CA THR A 112 4.21 1.22 39.04
C THR A 112 4.15 0.63 40.45
N LYS A 113 4.94 1.13 41.42
CA LYS A 113 4.73 0.87 42.86
C LYS A 113 3.30 1.15 43.35
N HIS A 114 2.54 2.01 42.66
CA HIS A 114 1.16 2.34 43.02
C HIS A 114 0.09 1.49 42.32
N PHE A 115 0.44 0.70 41.30
CA PHE A 115 -0.50 -0.06 40.48
C PHE A 115 -0.18 -1.56 40.50
N VAL A 116 -1.09 -2.37 39.99
CA VAL A 116 -0.77 -3.74 39.56
C VAL A 116 -0.38 -3.66 38.09
N VAL A 117 0.69 -4.35 37.70
CA VAL A 117 1.08 -4.48 36.29
C VAL A 117 0.82 -5.91 35.86
N CYS A 118 0.04 -6.09 34.80
CA CYS A 118 -0.26 -7.38 34.19
C CYS A 118 0.10 -7.31 32.71
N HIS A 119 1.16 -8.02 32.33
CA HIS A 119 1.56 -8.18 30.95
C HIS A 119 0.83 -9.37 30.34
N VAL A 120 0.25 -9.19 29.15
CA VAL A 120 -0.34 -10.26 28.34
C VAL A 120 0.60 -10.58 27.19
N ASP A 121 0.95 -11.86 27.05
CA ASP A 121 1.55 -12.39 25.83
C ASP A 121 0.45 -12.92 24.91
N ALA A 122 0.55 -12.59 23.61
CA ALA A 122 -0.29 -13.17 22.58
C ALA A 122 -0.06 -14.69 22.49
N PRO A 123 -1.07 -15.49 22.11
CA PRO A 123 -0.97 -16.96 22.13
C PRO A 123 0.28 -17.49 21.41
N GLY A 124 1.12 -18.21 22.15
CA GLY A 124 2.32 -18.85 21.60
C GLY A 124 3.52 -17.92 21.35
N GLN A 125 3.46 -16.65 21.78
CA GLN A 125 4.58 -15.68 21.69
C GLN A 125 5.43 -15.62 22.98
N GLN A 126 4.93 -16.20 24.08
CA GLN A 126 5.66 -16.23 25.35
C GLN A 126 6.99 -17.02 25.25
N VAL A 127 7.96 -16.67 26.09
CA VAL A 127 9.29 -17.31 26.08
C VAL A 127 9.18 -18.82 26.32
N GLY A 128 9.75 -19.62 25.42
CA GLY A 128 9.69 -21.09 25.52
C GLY A 128 8.36 -21.71 25.07
N ALA A 129 7.48 -20.96 24.41
CA ALA A 129 6.23 -21.48 23.86
C ALA A 129 6.43 -22.68 22.92
N SER A 130 5.71 -23.76 23.20
CA SER A 130 5.57 -24.90 22.29
C SER A 130 5.00 -24.45 20.94
N GLN A 131 5.49 -25.05 19.85
CA GLN A 131 4.91 -24.85 18.52
C GLN A 131 3.48 -25.42 18.46
N PHE A 132 2.54 -24.66 17.90
CA PHE A 132 1.18 -25.13 17.67
C PHE A 132 1.12 -26.29 16.64
N PRO A 133 0.16 -27.22 16.76
CA PRO A 133 0.01 -28.33 15.82
C PRO A 133 -0.32 -27.84 14.40
N GLN A 134 0.07 -28.61 13.39
CA GLN A 134 -0.21 -28.29 11.99
C GLN A 134 -1.73 -28.15 11.75
N GLY A 135 -2.12 -27.06 11.09
CA GLY A 135 -3.54 -26.73 10.85
C GLY A 135 -4.26 -26.06 12.03
N TYR A 136 -3.54 -25.66 13.10
CA TYR A 136 -4.09 -24.83 14.17
C TYR A 136 -4.62 -23.49 13.62
N GLN A 137 -5.84 -23.13 14.00
CA GLN A 137 -6.45 -21.86 13.65
C GLN A 137 -6.12 -20.84 14.74
N PHE A 138 -5.30 -19.84 14.40
CA PHE A 138 -4.93 -18.77 15.31
C PHE A 138 -6.15 -17.88 15.61
N PRO A 139 -6.35 -17.41 16.86
CA PRO A 139 -7.48 -16.54 17.19
C PRO A 139 -7.45 -15.23 16.41
N SER A 140 -8.61 -14.77 15.91
CA SER A 140 -8.70 -13.49 15.20
C SER A 140 -8.41 -12.28 16.10
N MET A 141 -8.06 -11.13 15.53
CA MET A 141 -7.82 -9.90 16.30
C MET A 141 -8.99 -9.52 17.23
N GLU A 142 -10.23 -9.82 16.82
CA GLU A 142 -11.43 -9.65 17.65
C GLU A 142 -11.53 -10.71 18.76
N GLN A 143 -11.16 -11.96 18.46
CA GLN A 143 -11.10 -13.03 19.46
C GLN A 143 -10.00 -12.76 20.50
N LEU A 144 -8.80 -12.30 20.11
CA LEU A 144 -7.73 -11.88 21.02
C LEU A 144 -8.21 -10.81 22.01
N ALA A 145 -8.95 -9.81 21.53
CA ALA A 145 -9.58 -8.80 22.39
C ALA A 145 -10.65 -9.41 23.31
N ALA A 146 -11.42 -10.38 22.83
CA ALA A 146 -12.42 -11.12 23.60
C ALA A 146 -11.85 -12.16 24.60
N MET A 147 -10.54 -12.42 24.59
CA MET A 147 -9.84 -13.21 25.62
C MET A 147 -9.54 -12.39 26.89
N LEU A 148 -9.36 -11.06 26.77
CA LEU A 148 -8.98 -10.18 27.87
C LEU A 148 -9.97 -10.09 29.06
N PRO A 149 -11.31 -10.20 28.87
CA PRO A 149 -12.25 -10.32 29.99
C PRO A 149 -11.91 -11.47 30.95
N SER A 150 -11.40 -12.60 30.45
CA SER A 150 -10.99 -13.72 31.29
C SER A 150 -9.80 -13.35 32.20
N VAL A 151 -8.85 -12.54 31.72
CA VAL A 151 -7.72 -12.03 32.51
C VAL A 151 -8.21 -11.06 33.59
N VAL A 152 -9.06 -10.10 33.22
CA VAL A 152 -9.68 -9.13 34.14
C VAL A 152 -10.46 -9.85 35.25
N GLN A 153 -11.26 -10.87 34.89
CA GLN A 153 -12.03 -11.67 35.83
C GLN A 153 -11.15 -12.53 36.73
N HIS A 154 -10.11 -13.18 36.19
CA HIS A 154 -9.23 -14.09 36.93
C HIS A 154 -8.54 -13.40 38.12
N PHE A 155 -8.03 -12.17 37.92
CA PHE A 155 -7.40 -11.38 38.97
C PHE A 155 -8.36 -10.46 39.74
N GLY A 156 -9.65 -10.43 39.37
CA GLY A 156 -10.65 -9.57 40.00
C GLY A 156 -10.38 -8.07 39.80
N PHE A 157 -9.79 -7.69 38.66
CA PHE A 157 -9.58 -6.28 38.33
C PHE A 157 -10.93 -5.60 38.10
N LYS A 158 -11.13 -4.44 38.73
CA LYS A 158 -12.37 -3.67 38.55
C LYS A 158 -12.38 -2.93 37.21
N TYR A 159 -11.25 -2.32 36.88
CA TYR A 159 -10.97 -1.60 35.64
C TYR A 159 -9.49 -1.73 35.28
N VAL A 160 -9.14 -1.47 34.02
CA VAL A 160 -7.76 -1.44 33.53
C VAL A 160 -7.41 -0.13 32.84
N ILE A 161 -6.12 0.22 32.89
CA ILE A 161 -5.49 1.16 31.96
C ILE A 161 -4.68 0.32 30.98
N GLY A 162 -5.05 0.34 29.70
CA GLY A 162 -4.37 -0.44 28.66
C GLY A 162 -3.11 0.26 28.17
N ILE A 163 -2.02 -0.47 27.97
CA ILE A 163 -0.81 0.01 27.27
C ILE A 163 -0.47 -0.97 26.15
N GLY A 164 -0.67 -0.55 24.90
CA GLY A 164 -0.46 -1.38 23.72
C GLY A 164 0.56 -0.78 22.77
N VAL A 165 1.27 -1.66 22.04
CA VAL A 165 2.16 -1.30 20.93
C VAL A 165 1.69 -2.04 19.68
N GLY A 166 1.55 -1.33 18.55
CA GLY A 166 1.16 -1.89 17.24
C GLY A 166 -0.06 -2.81 17.29
N ALA A 167 0.13 -4.10 16.98
CA ALA A 167 -0.92 -5.12 17.08
C ALA A 167 -1.57 -5.18 18.48
N GLY A 168 -0.79 -5.02 19.54
CA GLY A 168 -1.32 -4.94 20.90
C GLY A 168 -2.10 -3.66 21.19
N ALA A 169 -1.74 -2.55 20.53
CA ALA A 169 -2.54 -1.32 20.56
C ALA A 169 -3.89 -1.52 19.85
N TYR A 170 -3.90 -2.18 18.68
CA TYR A 170 -5.13 -2.58 17.99
C TYR A 170 -6.00 -3.49 18.88
N VAL A 171 -5.43 -4.53 19.51
CA VAL A 171 -6.17 -5.46 20.39
C VAL A 171 -6.79 -4.73 21.58
N LEU A 172 -6.04 -3.84 22.26
CA LEU A 172 -6.56 -3.10 23.41
C LEU A 172 -7.60 -2.05 23.02
N ALA A 173 -7.46 -1.38 21.87
CA ALA A 173 -8.49 -0.50 21.34
C ALA A 173 -9.77 -1.29 21.00
N LYS A 174 -9.65 -2.45 20.33
CA LYS A 174 -10.78 -3.35 20.05
C LYS A 174 -11.45 -3.84 21.34
N PHE A 175 -10.69 -4.20 22.36
CA PHE A 175 -11.17 -4.59 23.68
C PHE A 175 -11.99 -3.47 24.34
N ALA A 176 -11.51 -2.23 24.30
CA ALA A 176 -12.23 -1.07 24.84
C ALA A 176 -13.51 -0.70 24.05
N LEU A 177 -13.61 -1.07 22.77
CA LEU A 177 -14.85 -0.92 21.99
C LEU A 177 -15.90 -1.97 22.35
N ILE A 178 -15.47 -3.21 22.64
CA ILE A 178 -16.37 -4.32 23.00
C ILE A 178 -16.78 -4.24 24.49
N PHE A 179 -15.85 -3.89 25.37
CA PHE A 179 -16.03 -3.86 26.83
C PHE A 179 -15.64 -2.49 27.44
N PRO A 180 -16.28 -1.38 27.03
CA PRO A 180 -15.89 -0.03 27.46
C PRO A 180 -15.94 0.17 28.98
N ASP A 181 -16.84 -0.52 29.69
CA ASP A 181 -17.00 -0.39 31.14
C ASP A 181 -15.84 -1.02 31.94
N LEU A 182 -14.92 -1.74 31.29
CA LEU A 182 -13.72 -2.32 31.91
C LEU A 182 -12.45 -1.46 31.70
N VAL A 183 -12.48 -0.46 30.82
CA VAL A 183 -11.29 0.30 30.41
C VAL A 183 -11.42 1.76 30.85
N GLU A 184 -10.56 2.18 31.78
CA GLU A 184 -10.52 3.56 32.28
C GLU A 184 -9.65 4.49 31.43
N GLY A 185 -8.67 3.96 30.69
CA GLY A 185 -7.79 4.74 29.82
C GLY A 185 -6.93 3.85 28.94
N LEU A 186 -6.43 4.40 27.84
CA LEU A 186 -5.56 3.70 26.89
C LEU A 186 -4.31 4.51 26.56
N VAL A 187 -3.16 3.84 26.48
CA VAL A 187 -1.95 4.32 25.82
C VAL A 187 -1.71 3.42 24.61
N LEU A 188 -1.76 4.00 23.42
CA LEU A 188 -1.71 3.28 22.15
C LEU A 188 -0.50 3.80 21.37
N MET A 189 0.57 3.00 21.38
CA MET A 189 1.82 3.33 20.69
C MET A 189 1.83 2.67 19.31
N ASN A 190 2.20 3.41 18.26
CA ASN A 190 2.30 2.90 16.89
C ASN A 190 1.03 2.15 16.42
N ILE A 191 -0.15 2.60 16.86
CA ILE A 191 -1.41 1.98 16.44
C ILE A 191 -1.70 2.29 14.98
N ASP A 192 -1.79 1.24 14.17
CA ASP A 192 -2.44 1.29 12.86
C ASP A 192 -3.91 0.84 12.99
N PRO A 193 -4.89 1.72 12.72
CA PRO A 193 -6.30 1.39 12.77
C PRO A 193 -6.80 0.64 11.52
N ASN A 194 -6.05 0.56 10.43
CA ASN A 194 -6.54 0.05 9.14
C ASN A 194 -6.11 -1.41 8.91
N GLY A 195 -6.78 -2.11 7.99
CA GLY A 195 -6.27 -3.36 7.39
C GLY A 195 -5.42 -3.07 6.16
N LYS A 196 -4.43 -3.94 5.86
CA LYS A 196 -3.55 -3.77 4.68
C LYS A 196 -4.31 -3.96 3.36
N GLY A 197 -4.13 -3.04 2.41
CA GLY A 197 -4.77 -3.08 1.08
C GLY A 197 -4.08 -4.03 0.09
N TRP A 198 -4.65 -4.19 -1.12
CA TRP A 198 -3.98 -4.92 -2.22
C TRP A 198 -2.66 -4.28 -2.66
N ILE A 199 -2.51 -2.96 -2.56
CA ILE A 199 -1.27 -2.29 -2.91
C ILE A 199 -0.20 -2.63 -1.89
N ASP A 200 -0.49 -2.53 -0.59
CA ASP A 200 0.40 -3.06 0.46
C ASP A 200 0.69 -4.54 0.25
N TRP A 201 -0.29 -5.34 -0.18
CA TRP A 201 -0.10 -6.76 -0.48
C TRP A 201 0.72 -7.00 -1.76
N ALA A 202 0.67 -6.11 -2.76
CA ALA A 202 1.45 -6.19 -3.98
C ALA A 202 2.89 -5.73 -3.72
N ALA A 203 3.07 -4.61 -3.01
CA ALA A 203 4.35 -4.17 -2.47
C ALA A 203 4.95 -5.22 -1.53
N THR A 204 4.19 -5.78 -0.58
CA THR A 204 4.61 -6.90 0.29
C THR A 204 4.75 -8.23 -0.49
N LYS A 205 4.23 -8.34 -1.71
CA LYS A 205 4.51 -9.44 -2.65
C LYS A 205 5.61 -9.10 -3.65
N LEU A 206 6.29 -7.97 -3.47
CA LEU A 206 7.52 -7.59 -4.17
C LEU A 206 8.69 -7.53 -3.17
N SER A 207 8.52 -6.89 -2.00
CA SER A 207 9.49 -6.86 -0.90
C SER A 207 9.42 -8.07 0.03
N GLY A 208 8.23 -8.57 0.39
CA GLY A 208 8.08 -9.76 1.25
C GLY A 208 8.47 -11.08 0.58
N LEU A 209 8.98 -11.01 -0.64
CA LEU A 209 9.68 -12.11 -1.29
C LEU A 209 11.05 -12.30 -0.63
N THR A 210 11.70 -11.19 -0.27
CA THR A 210 13.11 -11.11 0.09
C THR A 210 13.30 -11.26 1.59
N SER A 211 12.48 -10.58 2.39
CA SER A 211 12.64 -10.58 3.85
C SER A 211 12.35 -11.95 4.49
N THR A 212 13.22 -12.44 5.37
CA THR A 212 12.82 -13.52 6.29
C THR A 212 11.77 -13.00 7.27
N LEU A 213 10.94 -13.87 7.89
CA LEU A 213 9.89 -13.41 8.83
C LEU A 213 10.40 -12.46 9.94
N PRO A 214 11.56 -12.69 10.59
CA PRO A 214 12.18 -11.70 11.47
C PRO A 214 12.46 -10.35 10.80
N ASP A 215 12.90 -10.35 9.54
CA ASP A 215 13.23 -9.13 8.80
C ASP A 215 11.97 -8.35 8.39
N THR A 216 10.90 -9.04 7.96
CA THR A 216 9.58 -8.40 7.70
C THR A 216 8.97 -7.82 8.97
N VAL A 217 9.21 -8.48 10.11
CA VAL A 217 8.81 -7.97 11.42
C VAL A 217 9.65 -6.75 11.81
N LEU A 218 10.95 -6.73 11.51
CA LEU A 218 11.80 -5.57 11.76
C LEU A 218 11.39 -4.35 10.92
N SER A 219 11.01 -4.52 9.65
CA SER A 219 10.50 -3.42 8.82
C SER A 219 9.18 -2.84 9.29
N HIS A 220 8.41 -3.61 10.08
CA HIS A 220 7.22 -3.13 10.80
C HIS A 220 7.55 -2.44 12.13
N LEU A 221 8.66 -2.81 12.79
CA LEU A 221 9.04 -2.30 14.11
C LEU A 221 9.99 -1.09 14.09
N PHE A 222 10.74 -0.87 13.02
CA PHE A 222 11.80 0.14 12.91
C PHE A 222 11.70 0.96 11.63
N SER A 223 12.08 2.23 11.70
CA SER A 223 12.16 3.10 10.51
C SER A 223 13.22 2.61 9.52
N GLN A 224 13.08 2.99 8.24
CA GLN A 224 14.08 2.67 7.22
C GLN A 224 15.48 3.23 7.58
N GLU A 225 15.54 4.40 8.22
CA GLU A 225 16.80 4.98 8.71
C GLU A 225 17.44 4.11 9.81
N GLU A 226 16.68 3.59 10.78
CA GLU A 226 17.17 2.67 11.82
C GLU A 226 17.64 1.33 11.24
N LEU A 227 16.98 0.83 10.20
CA LEU A 227 17.31 -0.44 9.53
C LEU A 227 18.57 -0.31 8.67
N VAL A 228 18.67 0.74 7.85
CA VAL A 228 19.83 1.03 7.00
C VAL A 228 21.06 1.37 7.84
N SER A 229 20.89 2.09 8.96
CA SER A 229 21.99 2.34 9.92
C SER A 229 22.34 1.12 10.79
N ASN A 230 21.57 0.03 10.68
CA ASN A 230 21.82 -1.29 11.30
C ASN A 230 22.26 -1.19 12.78
N THR A 231 21.58 -0.34 13.56
CA THR A 231 21.98 0.00 14.94
C THR A 231 22.10 -1.23 15.85
N GLU A 232 22.88 -1.14 16.94
CA GLU A 232 22.97 -2.19 17.97
C GLU A 232 21.59 -2.65 18.48
N LEU A 233 20.63 -1.73 18.53
CA LEU A 233 19.25 -2.02 18.90
C LEU A 233 18.55 -2.92 17.85
N VAL A 234 18.65 -2.56 16.57
CA VAL A 234 18.10 -3.37 15.46
C VAL A 234 18.77 -4.75 15.39
N GLN A 235 20.09 -4.81 15.54
CA GLN A 235 20.83 -6.09 15.56
C GLN A 235 20.40 -6.98 16.73
N SER A 236 20.25 -6.41 17.92
CA SER A 236 19.76 -7.11 19.11
C SER A 236 18.34 -7.64 18.88
N TYR A 237 17.41 -6.81 18.39
CA TYR A 237 16.05 -7.24 18.10
C TYR A 237 15.99 -8.32 17.02
N ARG A 238 16.81 -8.23 15.96
CA ARG A 238 16.92 -9.28 14.92
C ARG A 238 17.27 -10.64 15.53
N GLN A 239 18.26 -10.67 16.43
CA GLN A 239 18.65 -11.91 17.13
C GLN A 239 17.59 -12.39 18.12
N GLN A 240 16.96 -11.49 18.88
CA GLN A 240 15.93 -11.85 19.86
C GLN A 240 14.67 -12.40 19.18
N ILE A 241 14.18 -11.75 18.12
CA ILE A 241 13.02 -12.21 17.33
C ILE A 241 13.32 -13.59 16.76
N GLY A 242 14.47 -13.80 16.12
CA GLY A 242 14.84 -15.08 15.51
C GLY A 242 15.05 -16.25 16.50
N ASN A 243 15.61 -15.97 17.69
CA ASN A 243 16.04 -17.03 18.63
C ASN A 243 15.11 -17.25 19.84
N VAL A 244 14.35 -16.25 20.28
CA VAL A 244 13.51 -16.32 21.50
C VAL A 244 12.04 -16.53 21.19
N VAL A 245 11.55 -15.99 20.06
CA VAL A 245 10.14 -16.14 19.65
C VAL A 245 9.99 -17.37 18.77
N ASN A 246 8.93 -18.15 19.01
CA ASN A 246 8.64 -19.34 18.22
C ASN A 246 8.20 -18.95 16.80
N GLN A 247 9.07 -19.15 15.80
CA GLN A 247 8.86 -18.67 14.43
C GLN A 247 7.56 -19.17 13.78
N ALA A 248 7.16 -20.41 14.04
CA ALA A 248 5.92 -20.97 13.52
C ALA A 248 4.67 -20.32 14.15
N ASN A 249 4.72 -20.04 15.46
CA ASN A 249 3.65 -19.31 16.15
C ASN A 249 3.65 -17.82 15.76
N LEU A 250 4.83 -17.22 15.54
CA LEU A 250 4.98 -15.84 15.07
C LEU A 250 4.37 -15.64 13.69
N GLN A 251 4.61 -16.57 12.75
CA GLN A 251 4.00 -16.53 11.41
C GLN A 251 2.47 -16.53 11.49
N LEU A 252 1.89 -17.31 12.40
CA LEU A 252 0.44 -17.35 12.61
C LEU A 252 -0.10 -16.01 13.13
N PHE A 253 0.59 -15.38 14.08
CA PHE A 253 0.21 -14.07 14.62
C PHE A 253 0.39 -12.95 13.57
N TRP A 254 1.50 -12.94 12.85
CA TRP A 254 1.79 -12.02 11.74
C TRP A 254 0.76 -12.12 10.62
N ASN A 255 0.43 -13.33 10.18
CA ASN A 255 -0.61 -13.54 9.16
C ASN A 255 -1.98 -13.08 9.65
N MET A 256 -2.32 -13.29 10.93
CA MET A 256 -3.57 -12.80 11.49
C MET A 256 -3.61 -11.27 11.62
N TYR A 257 -2.51 -10.66 12.03
CA TYR A 257 -2.43 -9.20 12.13
C TYR A 257 -2.51 -8.54 10.75
N ASN A 258 -1.84 -9.07 9.73
CA ASN A 258 -1.90 -8.52 8.37
C ASN A 258 -3.24 -8.79 7.65
N SER A 259 -4.02 -9.79 8.09
CA SER A 259 -5.39 -10.04 7.60
C SER A 259 -6.47 -9.40 8.48
N ARG A 260 -6.09 -8.47 9.36
CA ARG A 260 -7.05 -7.69 10.16
C ARG A 260 -7.94 -6.83 9.26
N ARG A 261 -9.13 -6.53 9.79
CA ARG A 261 -10.02 -5.50 9.26
C ARG A 261 -9.76 -4.18 9.97
N ASP A 262 -10.24 -3.09 9.40
CA ASP A 262 -10.28 -1.79 10.05
C ASP A 262 -10.87 -1.84 11.48
N LEU A 263 -10.28 -1.02 12.33
CA LEU A 263 -10.77 -0.66 13.64
C LEU A 263 -11.90 0.34 13.44
N ASP A 264 -13.14 -0.15 13.52
CA ASP A 264 -14.38 0.62 13.43
C ASP A 264 -14.52 1.65 14.56
N ILE A 265 -13.76 2.75 14.44
CA ILE A 265 -13.78 3.94 15.27
C ILE A 265 -14.11 5.17 14.42
N ASN A 266 -15.01 5.98 14.94
CA ASN A 266 -15.46 7.22 14.34
C ASN A 266 -15.48 8.33 15.40
N ARG A 267 -15.18 9.56 14.98
CA ARG A 267 -15.15 10.72 15.88
C ARG A 267 -16.56 10.99 16.43
N PRO A 268 -16.74 11.27 17.73
CA PRO A 268 -18.07 11.50 18.29
C PRO A 268 -18.85 12.58 17.52
N GLY A 269 -20.06 12.24 17.09
CA GLY A 269 -20.95 13.15 16.38
C GLY A 269 -20.75 13.25 14.86
N THR A 270 -19.78 12.56 14.24
CA THR A 270 -19.66 12.54 12.77
C THR A 270 -20.64 11.59 12.10
N VAL A 271 -20.97 10.47 12.75
CA VAL A 271 -21.96 9.48 12.27
C VAL A 271 -22.96 9.09 13.38
N PRO A 272 -24.21 8.74 13.03
CA PRO A 272 -25.18 8.22 13.99
C PRO A 272 -24.67 6.95 14.67
N ASN A 273 -24.74 6.89 16.01
CA ASN A 273 -24.22 5.78 16.82
C ASN A 273 -22.71 5.50 16.61
N ALA A 274 -21.90 6.52 16.31
CA ALA A 274 -20.45 6.41 16.20
C ALA A 274 -19.85 5.54 17.33
N LYS A 275 -19.25 4.41 16.96
CA LYS A 275 -18.39 3.65 17.86
C LYS A 275 -17.10 4.43 18.03
N THR A 276 -16.67 4.57 19.27
CA THR A 276 -15.52 5.39 19.64
C THR A 276 -15.00 4.94 21.00
N LEU A 277 -13.76 5.28 21.32
CA LEU A 277 -13.17 4.98 22.62
C LEU A 277 -13.78 5.94 23.65
N ARG A 278 -14.47 5.38 24.66
CA ARG A 278 -15.18 6.16 25.70
C ARG A 278 -14.28 6.61 26.86
N CYS A 279 -13.05 6.12 26.90
CA CYS A 279 -12.04 6.46 27.89
C CYS A 279 -11.03 7.47 27.30
N PRO A 280 -10.28 8.20 28.13
CA PRO A 280 -9.14 8.98 27.68
C PRO A 280 -8.11 8.12 26.95
N VAL A 281 -7.53 8.66 25.88
CA VAL A 281 -6.54 7.97 25.03
C VAL A 281 -5.27 8.81 24.93
N MET A 282 -4.10 8.19 25.08
CA MET A 282 -2.82 8.78 24.70
C MET A 282 -2.27 8.01 23.49
N LEU A 283 -2.32 8.64 22.32
CA LEU A 283 -1.66 8.18 21.11
C LEU A 283 -0.18 8.59 21.16
N VAL A 284 0.71 7.63 20.89
CA VAL A 284 2.15 7.87 20.87
C VAL A 284 2.72 7.30 19.57
N VAL A 285 3.59 8.06 18.92
CA VAL A 285 4.37 7.59 17.78
C VAL A 285 5.74 8.24 17.81
N GLY A 286 6.76 7.55 17.32
CA GLY A 286 8.07 8.16 17.13
C GLY A 286 8.14 9.04 15.89
N ASP A 287 9.20 9.81 15.77
CA ASP A 287 9.62 10.39 14.50
C ASP A 287 10.13 9.33 13.54
N ASN A 288 9.74 9.45 12.26
CA ASN A 288 10.08 8.53 11.17
C ASN A 288 9.60 7.08 11.39
N ALA A 289 8.74 6.82 12.38
CA ALA A 289 8.25 5.49 12.71
C ALA A 289 7.34 4.94 11.58
N PRO A 290 7.43 3.64 11.22
CA PRO A 290 6.60 3.05 10.14
C PRO A 290 5.08 3.17 10.34
N ALA A 291 4.64 3.43 11.57
CA ALA A 291 3.23 3.59 11.92
C ALA A 291 2.76 5.06 12.01
N GLU A 292 3.55 6.04 11.58
CA GLU A 292 3.21 7.47 11.71
C GLU A 292 1.83 7.80 11.15
N ASP A 293 1.57 7.46 9.89
CA ASP A 293 0.29 7.74 9.23
C ASP A 293 -0.88 7.02 9.88
N GLY A 294 -0.69 5.76 10.29
CA GLY A 294 -1.70 4.99 11.03
C GLY A 294 -2.09 5.68 12.34
N VAL A 295 -1.13 6.22 13.10
CA VAL A 295 -1.42 6.94 14.34
C VAL A 295 -2.04 8.31 14.08
N VAL A 296 -1.63 9.01 13.02
CA VAL A 296 -2.24 10.28 12.58
C VAL A 296 -3.70 10.06 12.14
N GLU A 297 -3.99 9.01 11.39
CA GLU A 297 -5.35 8.65 11.00
C GLU A 297 -6.19 8.23 12.21
N CYS A 298 -5.64 7.44 13.14
CA CYS A 298 -6.29 7.09 14.39
C CYS A 298 -6.68 8.35 15.19
N ASN A 299 -5.77 9.34 15.27
CA ASN A 299 -6.04 10.64 15.90
C ASN A 299 -7.18 11.41 15.20
N SER A 300 -7.26 11.34 13.87
CA SER A 300 -8.38 11.92 13.12
C SER A 300 -9.73 11.29 13.49
N LYS A 301 -9.75 9.97 13.73
CA LYS A 301 -10.94 9.17 14.08
C LYS A 301 -11.36 9.30 15.56
N LEU A 302 -10.55 9.89 16.45
CA LEU A 302 -10.84 10.04 17.88
C LEU A 302 -11.30 11.46 18.27
N ASP A 303 -11.77 11.61 19.51
CA ASP A 303 -12.20 12.88 20.10
C ASP A 303 -10.99 13.68 20.62
N PRO A 304 -10.68 14.87 20.08
CA PRO A 304 -9.53 15.67 20.50
C PRO A 304 -9.67 16.29 21.90
N THR A 305 -10.84 16.19 22.55
CA THR A 305 -11.04 16.66 23.93
C THR A 305 -10.68 15.62 24.99
N THR A 306 -10.62 14.34 24.61
CA THR A 306 -10.24 13.21 25.48
C THR A 306 -9.01 12.45 24.97
N THR A 307 -8.48 12.80 23.81
CA THR A 307 -7.30 12.19 23.18
C THR A 307 -6.11 13.13 23.23
N THR A 308 -4.99 12.65 23.77
CA THR A 308 -3.67 13.29 23.69
C THR A 308 -2.89 12.63 22.56
N PHE A 309 -2.33 13.40 21.64
CA PHE A 309 -1.42 12.91 20.59
C PHE A 309 0.00 13.39 20.88
N LEU A 310 0.96 12.46 20.85
CA LEU A 310 2.37 12.71 21.14
C LEU A 310 3.27 12.07 20.07
N LYS A 311 3.79 12.91 19.16
CA LYS A 311 4.95 12.55 18.33
C LYS A 311 6.22 12.78 19.15
N MET A 312 7.01 11.74 19.37
CA MET A 312 8.24 11.82 20.16
C MET A 312 9.47 11.89 19.27
N ALA A 313 10.22 12.99 19.38
CA ALA A 313 11.50 13.15 18.68
C ALA A 313 12.58 12.21 19.24
N ASP A 314 13.56 11.89 18.40
CA ASP A 314 14.71 11.02 18.64
C ASP A 314 14.31 9.62 19.12
N SER A 315 13.20 9.07 18.61
CA SER A 315 12.61 7.84 19.15
C SER A 315 12.28 6.74 18.14
N GLY A 316 12.21 7.04 16.84
CA GLY A 316 12.14 6.02 15.79
C GLY A 316 10.97 5.06 15.94
N GLY A 317 11.14 3.83 15.47
CA GLY A 317 10.10 2.80 15.49
C GLY A 317 9.73 2.27 16.87
N LEU A 318 10.61 2.32 17.88
CA LEU A 318 10.35 1.78 19.23
C LEU A 318 10.40 2.83 20.36
N PRO A 319 9.44 3.78 20.41
CA PRO A 319 9.44 4.91 21.36
C PRO A 319 9.59 4.52 22.85
N GLN A 320 9.05 3.36 23.25
CA GLN A 320 9.13 2.82 24.60
C GLN A 320 10.49 2.23 24.98
N VAL A 321 11.38 2.05 24.00
CA VAL A 321 12.72 1.47 24.15
C VAL A 321 13.79 2.54 24.01
N THR A 322 13.64 3.42 23.01
CA THR A 322 14.57 4.52 22.69
C THR A 322 14.40 5.73 23.61
N GLN A 323 13.15 6.08 23.97
CA GLN A 323 12.83 7.25 24.80
C GLN A 323 11.96 6.91 26.03
N PRO A 324 12.32 5.89 26.85
CA PRO A 324 11.51 5.48 28.00
C PRO A 324 11.31 6.59 29.02
N GLY A 325 12.27 7.52 29.17
CA GLY A 325 12.14 8.68 30.05
C GLY A 325 11.08 9.69 29.59
N LYS A 326 11.10 10.09 28.30
CA LYS A 326 10.09 10.99 27.71
C LYS A 326 8.69 10.35 27.83
N LEU A 327 8.58 9.04 27.53
CA LEU A 327 7.33 8.29 27.65
C LEU A 327 6.83 8.16 29.11
N THR A 328 7.74 7.96 30.06
CA THR A 328 7.42 7.89 31.51
C THR A 328 6.84 9.21 32.01
N GLU A 329 7.42 10.34 31.61
CA GLU A 329 6.89 11.66 31.94
C GLU A 329 5.51 11.90 31.31
N ALA A 330 5.32 11.56 30.04
CA ALA A 330 4.01 11.64 29.38
C ALA A 330 2.95 10.76 30.08
N PHE A 331 3.29 9.51 30.41
CA PHE A 331 2.39 8.59 31.11
C PHE A 331 2.04 9.08 32.53
N LYS A 332 3.00 9.68 33.25
CA LYS A 332 2.76 10.34 34.54
C LYS A 332 1.74 11.47 34.42
N TYR A 333 1.84 12.31 33.39
CA TYR A 333 0.85 13.37 33.13
C TYR A 333 -0.52 12.82 32.73
N PHE A 334 -0.57 11.74 31.94
CA PHE A 334 -1.81 11.04 31.61
C PHE A 334 -2.52 10.51 32.87
N LEU A 335 -1.80 9.80 33.75
CA LEU A 335 -2.31 9.34 35.06
C LEU A 335 -2.71 10.50 35.99
N GLN A 336 -2.09 11.67 35.87
CA GLN A 336 -2.49 12.88 36.59
C GLN A 336 -3.79 13.48 36.07
N GLY A 337 -3.98 13.53 34.75
CA GLY A 337 -5.24 13.93 34.12
C GLY A 337 -6.42 13.02 34.52
N MET A 338 -6.15 11.72 34.69
CA MET A 338 -7.09 10.74 35.22
C MET A 338 -7.29 10.80 36.76
N GLY A 339 -6.50 11.60 37.48
CA GLY A 339 -6.62 11.80 38.93
C GLY A 339 -5.89 10.78 39.82
N TYR A 340 -5.07 9.88 39.26
CA TYR A 340 -4.41 8.82 40.03
C TYR A 340 -3.06 9.18 40.67
N MET A 341 -2.41 10.27 40.23
CA MET A 341 -1.10 10.71 40.76
C MET A 341 -0.99 12.22 41.08
N PRO A 342 -1.98 12.86 41.74
CA PRO A 342 -2.06 14.32 41.90
C PRO A 342 -0.91 14.97 42.70
N SER A 343 -0.05 14.18 43.37
CA SER A 343 0.97 14.65 44.30
C SER A 343 2.42 14.38 43.87
N ALA A 344 2.65 13.76 42.71
CA ALA A 344 3.99 13.39 42.26
C ALA A 344 4.78 14.63 41.77
N SER A 345 5.93 14.91 42.39
CA SER A 345 6.64 16.18 42.18
C SER A 345 7.23 16.35 40.77
N MET A 346 7.48 17.61 40.39
CA MET A 346 8.00 18.02 39.07
C MET A 346 9.43 17.53 38.83
N THR A 347 9.66 16.73 37.79
CA THR A 347 11.00 16.31 37.39
C THR A 347 11.62 17.33 36.40
N ARG A 348 12.58 18.12 36.88
CA ARG A 348 13.54 19.02 36.18
C ARG A 348 13.06 20.07 35.13
N LEU A 349 12.11 19.83 34.23
CA LEU A 349 11.92 20.71 33.05
C LEU A 349 11.38 22.13 33.36
N ALA A 350 10.73 22.33 34.50
CA ALA A 350 10.05 23.59 34.84
C ALA A 350 10.95 24.70 35.43
N ARG A 351 12.28 24.54 35.46
CA ARG A 351 13.17 25.53 36.11
C ARG A 351 13.56 26.74 35.23
N SER A 352 13.20 26.74 33.95
CA SER A 352 13.61 27.78 32.98
C SER A 352 12.54 28.83 32.65
N ARG A 353 11.43 28.91 33.41
CA ARG A 353 10.41 29.96 33.25
C ARG A 353 9.99 30.62 34.57
N THR A 354 10.88 31.44 35.14
CA THR A 354 10.51 32.72 35.78
C THR A 354 11.75 33.55 36.14
N ALA A 355 11.98 34.61 35.38
CA ALA A 355 12.79 35.75 35.80
C ALA A 355 12.18 37.03 35.21
N SER A 356 11.23 37.61 35.94
CA SER A 356 10.56 38.85 35.53
C SER A 356 11.47 40.05 35.69
N LEU A 357 11.59 40.88 34.66
CA LEU A 357 12.03 42.28 34.79
C LEU A 357 11.12 43.20 33.99
N THR A 358 10.33 43.98 34.72
CA THR A 358 9.59 45.14 34.19
C THR A 358 10.43 46.39 34.34
N SER A 359 10.47 47.27 33.33
CA SER A 359 10.20 48.72 33.51
C SER A 359 10.30 49.56 32.22
N ALA A 360 9.24 50.34 32.01
CA ALA A 360 9.17 51.72 31.50
C ALA A 360 10.16 52.25 30.42
N GLY A 361 9.58 52.74 29.32
CA GLY A 361 10.23 53.64 28.36
C GLY A 361 9.26 54.18 27.31
N SER A 362 8.55 55.28 27.62
CA SER A 362 7.66 55.98 26.69
C SER A 362 8.33 57.23 26.14
N VAL A 363 8.35 57.42 24.81
CA VAL A 363 8.23 58.76 24.18
C VAL A 363 7.52 58.65 22.81
N ASP A 364 6.73 59.68 22.53
CA ASP A 364 5.88 60.04 21.38
C ASP A 364 6.62 60.29 20.04
N GLY A 365 5.90 60.37 18.90
CA GLY A 365 6.47 60.97 17.66
C GLY A 365 5.93 60.62 16.26
N SER A 366 4.78 61.18 15.86
CA SER A 366 4.49 61.71 14.49
C SER A 366 4.36 60.82 13.21
N ARG A 367 3.14 60.86 12.65
CA ARG A 367 2.71 60.69 11.21
C ARG A 367 3.20 61.88 10.32
N PRO A 368 2.87 62.04 8.99
CA PRO A 368 1.86 61.38 8.12
C PRO A 368 2.23 61.09 6.61
N GLN A 369 1.22 60.61 5.84
CA GLN A 369 0.99 60.81 4.38
C GLN A 369 1.91 60.08 3.36
N ALA A 370 1.52 59.72 2.13
CA ALA A 370 0.28 59.86 1.29
C ALA A 370 0.37 58.84 0.11
N CYS A 371 -0.63 58.47 -0.72
CA CYS A 371 -2.09 58.69 -0.81
C CYS A 371 -2.74 57.60 -1.73
N THR A 372 -4.02 57.71 -2.09
CA THR A 372 -4.77 56.82 -3.02
C THR A 372 -5.26 57.54 -4.30
N HIS A 373 -5.78 56.76 -5.27
CA HIS A 373 -6.46 57.15 -6.54
C HIS A 373 -5.54 57.63 -7.68
N SER A 374 -5.89 57.51 -8.98
CA SER A 374 -7.22 57.30 -9.60
C SER A 374 -7.21 56.47 -10.90
N GLU A 375 -8.41 56.06 -11.33
CA GLU A 375 -8.74 55.41 -12.62
C GLU A 375 -8.65 56.37 -13.83
N SER A 376 -8.60 55.80 -15.05
CA SER A 376 -9.29 56.36 -16.23
C SER A 376 -9.48 55.29 -17.32
N SER A 377 -10.55 55.41 -18.12
CA SER A 377 -11.11 54.37 -19.01
C SER A 377 -10.94 54.65 -20.52
N GLU A 378 -11.67 53.87 -21.35
CA GLU A 378 -11.85 53.95 -22.83
C GLU A 378 -10.78 53.24 -23.69
N GLY A 379 -11.10 52.53 -24.79
CA GLY A 379 -12.41 52.15 -25.37
C GLY A 379 -12.28 51.51 -26.79
N LEU A 380 -13.36 50.90 -27.31
CA LEU A 380 -13.55 50.28 -28.65
C LEU A 380 -12.76 48.96 -28.94
N GLY A 381 -13.30 47.95 -29.66
CA GLY A 381 -14.68 47.70 -30.10
C GLY A 381 -14.82 46.61 -31.21
N GLN A 382 -15.75 45.64 -31.03
CA GLN A 382 -16.32 44.67 -32.01
C GLN A 382 -15.32 43.72 -32.74
N VAL A 383 -15.67 42.56 -33.34
CA VAL A 383 -16.92 42.06 -33.97
C VAL A 383 -17.10 40.54 -33.72
N ASN A 384 -18.35 40.09 -33.48
CA ASN A 384 -18.72 38.67 -33.56
C ASN A 384 -19.01 38.25 -35.01
N HIS A 385 -18.47 37.12 -35.47
CA HIS A 385 -18.98 36.43 -36.65
C HIS A 385 -19.26 34.95 -36.36
N THR A 386 -20.54 34.63 -36.21
CA THR A 386 -21.06 33.26 -36.26
C THR A 386 -21.25 32.87 -37.72
N MET A 387 -20.68 31.76 -38.17
CA MET A 387 -21.07 31.10 -39.42
C MET A 387 -21.84 29.82 -39.09
N GLU A 388 -23.10 29.75 -39.51
CA GLU A 388 -23.81 28.48 -39.61
C GLU A 388 -23.25 27.71 -40.82
N VAL A 389 -22.86 26.46 -40.61
CA VAL A 389 -22.61 25.50 -41.70
C VAL A 389 -23.51 24.30 -41.48
N SER A 390 -24.52 24.15 -42.33
CA SER A 390 -25.37 22.98 -42.38
C SER A 390 -24.71 21.89 -43.21
N SER A 391 -24.49 20.70 -42.66
CA SER A 391 -24.10 19.52 -43.43
C SER A 391 -24.89 18.28 -42.96
N GLN A 392 -25.47 17.58 -43.94
CA GLN A 392 -26.31 16.40 -43.71
C GLN A 392 -25.42 15.18 -43.44
N PHE A 393 -25.75 14.40 -42.40
CA PHE A 393 -25.17 13.07 -42.22
C PHE A 393 -25.85 12.05 -43.13
N HIS A 394 -25.06 11.14 -43.71
CA HIS A 394 -25.52 9.90 -44.33
C HIS A 394 -24.65 8.74 -43.84
N GLY A 395 -25.27 7.61 -43.47
CA GLY A 395 -24.59 6.33 -43.25
C GLY A 395 -23.79 6.19 -41.94
N GLY A 396 -24.48 5.94 -40.82
CA GLY A 396 -23.89 5.41 -39.60
C GLY A 396 -24.90 4.52 -38.86
N GLN A 397 -24.44 3.52 -38.11
CA GLN A 397 -25.34 2.67 -37.32
C GLN A 397 -26.06 3.49 -36.23
N PRO A 398 -27.35 3.20 -35.93
CA PRO A 398 -28.17 4.06 -35.08
C PRO A 398 -27.61 4.30 -33.66
N ASN A 399 -26.96 3.30 -33.07
CA ASN A 399 -26.40 3.40 -31.72
C ASN A 399 -25.22 4.40 -31.64
N GLN A 400 -24.36 4.45 -32.67
CA GLN A 400 -23.22 5.38 -32.70
C GLN A 400 -23.68 6.84 -32.83
N GLN A 401 -24.76 7.12 -33.57
CA GLN A 401 -25.30 8.47 -33.70
C GLN A 401 -25.95 8.97 -32.41
N GLN A 402 -26.66 8.11 -31.67
CA GLN A 402 -27.20 8.45 -30.35
C GLN A 402 -26.08 8.73 -29.33
N CYS A 403 -24.99 7.96 -29.36
CA CYS A 403 -23.81 8.18 -28.53
C CYS A 403 -23.15 9.55 -28.77
N VAL A 404 -22.94 9.97 -30.03
CA VAL A 404 -22.37 11.29 -30.34
C VAL A 404 -23.26 12.43 -29.80
N GLN A 405 -24.59 12.28 -29.89
CA GLN A 405 -25.54 13.25 -29.32
C GLN A 405 -25.55 13.22 -27.78
N GLY A 406 -25.27 12.08 -27.15
CA GLY A 406 -25.09 11.94 -25.70
C GLY A 406 -23.84 12.69 -25.21
N HIS A 407 -22.68 12.40 -25.81
CA HIS A 407 -21.42 13.06 -25.48
C HIS A 407 -21.46 14.59 -25.67
N GLN A 408 -22.13 15.08 -26.72
CA GLN A 408 -22.35 16.51 -26.92
C GLN A 408 -23.24 17.15 -25.84
N LYS A 409 -24.27 16.45 -25.34
CA LYS A 409 -25.11 16.93 -24.21
C LYS A 409 -24.36 16.93 -22.88
N LEU A 410 -23.38 16.06 -22.72
CA LEU A 410 -22.53 15.94 -21.54
C LEU A 410 -21.36 16.93 -21.53
N GLY A 411 -21.09 17.64 -22.63
CA GLY A 411 -20.01 18.63 -22.70
C GLY A 411 -18.63 18.06 -23.08
N VAL A 412 -18.58 16.84 -23.62
CA VAL A 412 -17.38 16.32 -24.31
C VAL A 412 -17.28 17.02 -25.66
N VAL A 413 -16.37 17.98 -25.78
CA VAL A 413 -16.16 18.76 -27.01
C VAL A 413 -15.28 17.97 -27.97
N ARG A 414 -15.79 17.72 -29.18
CA ARG A 414 -15.09 17.04 -30.27
C ARG A 414 -14.82 18.03 -31.41
N GLU A 415 -13.56 18.42 -31.60
CA GLU A 415 -13.13 19.07 -32.85
C GLU A 415 -12.81 17.98 -33.90
N SER A 416 -13.56 17.99 -35.00
CA SER A 416 -13.39 17.20 -36.23
C SER A 416 -13.19 15.65 -36.14
N SER A 417 -14.32 14.94 -36.30
CA SER A 417 -14.53 13.74 -37.15
C SER A 417 -13.64 12.48 -37.04
N GLY A 418 -14.31 11.33 -36.86
CA GLY A 418 -13.77 9.97 -37.07
C GLY A 418 -14.90 8.94 -37.26
N GLN A 419 -14.66 7.88 -38.04
CA GLN A 419 -15.60 6.79 -38.34
C GLN A 419 -14.93 5.44 -38.00
N ALA A 420 -15.64 4.52 -37.35
CA ALA A 420 -15.06 3.26 -36.89
C ALA A 420 -14.72 2.32 -38.07
N MET A 421 -13.55 1.70 -38.01
CA MET A 421 -13.11 0.59 -38.87
C MET A 421 -12.68 -0.60 -37.99
N PRO A 422 -12.74 -1.85 -38.48
CA PRO A 422 -12.49 -3.02 -37.66
C PRO A 422 -11.01 -3.41 -37.63
N THR A 423 -10.28 -2.90 -36.65
CA THR A 423 -9.00 -3.46 -36.17
C THR A 423 -9.21 -3.97 -34.74
N PHE A 424 -9.71 -5.22 -34.67
CA PHE A 424 -10.04 -6.00 -33.46
C PHE A 424 -11.11 -5.45 -32.50
N TYR A 425 -11.06 -4.17 -32.10
CA TYR A 425 -12.09 -3.51 -31.25
C TYR A 425 -12.47 -2.12 -31.80
N VAL A 426 -13.31 -1.37 -31.07
CA VAL A 426 -13.85 -0.06 -31.52
C VAL A 426 -12.77 1.04 -31.42
N GLY A 427 -11.95 1.21 -32.46
CA GLY A 427 -10.91 2.24 -32.50
C GLY A 427 -11.35 3.60 -33.07
N ILE A 428 -10.54 4.65 -32.82
CA ILE A 428 -10.71 6.00 -33.39
C ILE A 428 -9.69 6.24 -34.51
N THR A 429 -10.18 6.39 -35.75
CA THR A 429 -9.40 6.89 -36.90
C THR A 429 -9.72 8.36 -37.18
N LYS A 430 -8.73 9.15 -37.63
CA LYS A 430 -8.93 10.59 -37.89
C LYS A 430 -9.00 10.93 -39.37
N GLN A 431 -9.86 11.89 -39.72
CA GLN A 431 -10.06 12.35 -41.09
C GLN A 431 -9.10 13.48 -41.55
N GLU A 432 -8.19 13.95 -40.69
CA GLU A 432 -7.20 15.01 -40.97
C GLU A 432 -5.91 14.76 -40.18
N GLU A 433 -4.80 15.34 -40.64
CA GLU A 433 -3.45 15.15 -40.08
C GLU A 433 -3.23 15.87 -38.74
N ILE A 434 -2.60 15.19 -37.77
CA ILE A 434 -2.18 15.75 -36.49
C ILE A 434 -0.67 15.97 -36.49
N LEU A 435 -0.24 17.16 -36.05
CA LEU A 435 1.16 17.45 -35.73
C LEU A 435 1.41 17.10 -34.25
N SER A 436 2.60 16.57 -33.92
CA SER A 436 3.00 16.28 -32.53
C SER A 436 2.74 17.46 -31.58
N GLY A 437 2.27 17.17 -30.36
CA GLY A 437 1.89 18.15 -29.35
C GLY A 437 0.50 18.79 -29.55
N LYS A 438 -0.24 18.48 -30.62
CA LYS A 438 -1.63 18.97 -30.77
C LYS A 438 -2.59 18.24 -29.82
N LYS A 439 -3.31 19.03 -29.03
CA LYS A 439 -4.41 18.60 -28.16
C LYS A 439 -5.65 18.38 -29.02
N TRP A 440 -6.32 17.23 -28.89
CA TRP A 440 -7.41 16.84 -29.80
C TRP A 440 -8.67 16.30 -29.11
N SER A 441 -8.60 15.92 -27.83
CA SER A 441 -9.78 15.71 -26.98
C SER A 441 -9.58 16.36 -25.61
N LYS A 442 -10.69 16.74 -24.97
CA LYS A 442 -10.71 17.26 -23.59
C LYS A 442 -11.88 16.62 -22.85
N VAL A 443 -11.58 15.86 -21.80
CA VAL A 443 -12.59 15.27 -20.90
C VAL A 443 -12.63 16.10 -19.63
N VAL A 444 -13.72 16.84 -19.42
CA VAL A 444 -13.87 17.74 -18.26
C VAL A 444 -14.05 16.90 -16.98
N ARG A 445 -13.31 17.20 -15.89
CA ARG A 445 -13.36 16.44 -14.61
C ARG A 445 -14.79 16.31 -14.04
N LEU A 446 -15.71 17.24 -14.36
CA LEU A 446 -17.14 17.16 -14.00
C LEU A 446 -17.85 15.89 -14.49
N LEU A 447 -17.40 15.26 -15.59
CA LEU A 447 -17.96 14.00 -16.07
C LEU A 447 -17.38 12.77 -15.37
N GLN A 448 -16.10 12.87 -14.98
CA GLN A 448 -15.40 11.89 -14.15
C GLN A 448 -16.04 11.87 -12.75
N ALA A 449 -16.35 13.05 -12.19
CA ALA A 449 -16.92 13.25 -10.85
C ALA A 449 -18.34 12.68 -10.62
N HIS A 450 -19.05 12.27 -11.69
CA HIS A 450 -20.33 11.57 -11.54
C HIS A 450 -20.19 10.05 -11.78
N ILE A 451 -19.18 9.60 -12.56
CA ILE A 451 -18.82 8.17 -12.67
C ILE A 451 -18.09 7.69 -11.41
N THR A 452 -17.32 8.57 -10.77
CA THR A 452 -16.72 8.28 -9.48
C THR A 452 -17.80 8.08 -8.43
N ILE A 453 -17.49 7.18 -7.50
CA ILE A 453 -18.27 6.83 -6.31
C ILE A 453 -18.80 8.07 -5.56
N SER A 454 -18.08 9.21 -5.56
CA SER A 454 -18.55 10.46 -4.96
C SER A 454 -19.91 10.90 -5.47
N GLY A 455 -20.12 10.94 -6.79
CA GLY A 455 -21.40 11.36 -7.37
C GLY A 455 -22.53 10.38 -7.06
N LEU A 456 -22.22 9.07 -7.06
CA LEU A 456 -23.20 8.04 -6.71
C LEU A 456 -23.58 8.11 -5.22
N LEU A 457 -22.62 8.21 -4.32
CA LEU A 457 -22.88 8.26 -2.87
C LEU A 457 -23.58 9.56 -2.43
N GLU A 458 -23.26 10.70 -3.04
CA GLU A 458 -24.04 11.93 -2.85
C GLU A 458 -25.48 11.79 -3.37
N TRP A 459 -25.66 11.15 -4.53
CA TRP A 459 -26.97 11.01 -5.18
C TRP A 459 -27.88 9.96 -4.54
N LEU A 460 -27.32 8.90 -3.97
CA LEU A 460 -28.03 7.84 -3.24
C LEU A 460 -28.74 8.32 -1.96
N GLY A 461 -28.54 9.58 -1.55
CA GLY A 461 -29.13 10.14 -0.33
C GLY A 461 -28.57 9.53 0.97
N LEU A 462 -27.58 8.65 0.84
CA LEU A 462 -26.82 8.06 1.93
C LEU A 462 -25.81 9.08 2.46
N GLY A 463 -26.31 10.07 3.21
CA GLY A 463 -25.50 10.96 4.04
C GLY A 463 -24.84 10.19 5.19
N LEU A 464 -23.89 9.32 4.87
CA LEU A 464 -23.24 8.39 5.78
C LEU A 464 -21.77 8.18 5.38
N ALA A 465 -20.86 8.77 6.14
CA ALA A 465 -19.44 8.41 6.18
C ALA A 465 -19.20 7.03 6.85
N GLY A 466 -20.13 6.09 6.69
CA GLY A 466 -20.20 4.83 7.48
C GLY A 466 -20.32 3.54 6.66
N SER A 467 -20.35 3.61 5.32
CA SER A 467 -20.34 2.44 4.44
C SER A 467 -18.98 2.15 3.80
N TRP A 468 -18.07 3.14 3.74
CA TRP A 468 -16.75 2.99 3.10
C TRP A 468 -15.92 1.85 3.71
N GLY A 469 -15.83 1.75 5.04
CA GLY A 469 -15.10 0.68 5.72
C GLY A 469 -15.73 -0.72 5.61
N ALA A 470 -16.96 -0.82 5.07
CA ALA A 470 -17.58 -2.10 4.72
C ALA A 470 -17.35 -2.47 3.24
N LEU A 471 -16.76 -1.57 2.45
CA LEU A 471 -16.47 -1.73 1.02
C LEU A 471 -14.97 -1.77 0.71
N GLN A 472 -14.10 -1.60 1.71
CA GLN A 472 -12.70 -1.96 1.61
C GLN A 472 -12.58 -3.46 1.31
N SER A 473 -11.90 -3.77 0.22
CA SER A 473 -11.50 -5.12 -0.19
C SER A 473 -9.98 -5.20 -0.21
N GLN A 474 -9.43 -6.37 -0.54
CA GLN A 474 -8.03 -6.38 -0.96
C GLN A 474 -7.91 -5.47 -2.18
N SER A 475 -8.59 -5.75 -3.30
CA SER A 475 -8.45 -5.04 -4.57
C SER A 475 -8.67 -3.52 -4.55
N GLY A 476 -9.29 -2.93 -3.53
CA GLY A 476 -9.68 -1.51 -3.53
C GLY A 476 -10.70 -1.12 -4.62
N TRP A 477 -11.11 -2.04 -5.50
CA TRP A 477 -11.97 -1.76 -6.66
C TRP A 477 -13.45 -1.98 -6.38
N VAL A 478 -13.81 -2.63 -5.27
CA VAL A 478 -15.20 -2.90 -4.88
C VAL A 478 -16.11 -1.66 -4.95
N PRO A 479 -15.71 -0.46 -4.48
CA PRO A 479 -16.51 0.74 -4.64
C PRO A 479 -16.85 1.08 -6.11
N LEU A 480 -15.88 0.98 -7.03
CA LEU A 480 -16.10 1.22 -8.46
C LEU A 480 -17.00 0.14 -9.05
N LEU A 481 -16.73 -1.13 -8.76
CA LEU A 481 -17.51 -2.27 -9.26
C LEU A 481 -18.98 -2.20 -8.83
N LEU A 482 -19.25 -1.75 -7.60
CA LEU A 482 -20.61 -1.48 -7.12
C LEU A 482 -21.27 -0.30 -7.84
N ALA A 483 -20.54 0.77 -8.14
CA ALA A 483 -21.08 1.88 -8.93
C ALA A 483 -21.48 1.42 -10.35
N LEU A 484 -20.63 0.61 -11.00
CA LEU A 484 -20.95 0.03 -12.32
C LEU A 484 -22.15 -0.93 -12.24
N LEU A 485 -22.22 -1.79 -11.22
CA LEU A 485 -23.36 -2.69 -10.98
C LEU A 485 -24.68 -1.93 -10.78
N HIS A 486 -24.66 -0.78 -10.10
CA HIS A 486 -25.84 0.06 -9.93
C HIS A 486 -26.26 0.71 -11.25
N GLU A 487 -25.33 1.37 -11.93
CA GLU A 487 -25.64 2.15 -13.13
C GLU A 487 -26.06 1.29 -14.33
N LEU A 488 -25.54 0.06 -14.45
CA LEU A 488 -25.93 -0.89 -15.50
C LEU A 488 -27.41 -1.34 -15.44
N GLN A 489 -28.05 -1.23 -14.26
CA GLN A 489 -29.47 -1.55 -14.10
C GLN A 489 -30.37 -0.31 -13.99
N ALA A 490 -29.80 0.90 -13.82
CA ALA A 490 -30.56 2.12 -13.58
C ALA A 490 -31.30 2.54 -14.86
N PRO A 491 -32.66 2.56 -14.89
CA PRO A 491 -33.42 2.77 -16.13
C PRO A 491 -33.23 4.13 -16.81
N ALA A 492 -32.63 5.09 -16.11
CA ALA A 492 -32.36 6.44 -16.57
C ALA A 492 -30.89 6.84 -16.35
N SER A 493 -29.97 5.86 -16.29
CA SER A 493 -28.53 6.11 -16.13
C SER A 493 -28.03 7.15 -17.15
N PRO A 494 -27.36 8.24 -16.73
CA PRO A 494 -26.78 9.20 -17.67
C PRO A 494 -25.63 8.59 -18.48
N TRP A 495 -25.11 7.43 -18.06
CA TRP A 495 -24.06 6.66 -18.75
C TRP A 495 -24.58 5.56 -19.67
N SER A 496 -25.90 5.40 -19.81
CA SER A 496 -26.49 4.52 -20.83
C SER A 496 -25.84 4.68 -22.24
N PRO A 497 -25.52 5.90 -22.74
CA PRO A 497 -24.85 6.07 -24.03
C PRO A 497 -23.37 5.65 -24.04
N TYR A 498 -22.71 5.66 -22.88
CA TYR A 498 -21.33 5.24 -22.67
C TYR A 498 -21.22 3.71 -22.58
N PHE A 499 -22.03 3.08 -21.72
CA PHE A 499 -22.12 1.61 -21.63
C PHE A 499 -22.55 0.95 -22.95
N ALA A 500 -23.31 1.65 -23.79
CA ALA A 500 -23.66 1.19 -25.13
C ALA A 500 -22.48 1.09 -26.12
N MET A 501 -21.27 1.56 -25.73
CA MET A 501 -20.02 1.37 -26.48
C MET A 501 -19.13 0.26 -25.92
N TRP A 502 -19.40 -0.24 -24.72
CA TRP A 502 -18.60 -1.29 -24.10
C TRP A 502 -18.63 -2.60 -24.93
N PRO A 503 -17.59 -3.44 -24.82
CA PRO A 503 -17.62 -4.78 -25.40
C PRO A 503 -18.80 -5.60 -24.86
N GLU A 504 -19.25 -6.58 -25.64
CA GLU A 504 -20.17 -7.60 -25.11
C GLU A 504 -19.49 -8.35 -23.97
N LEU A 505 -19.93 -8.13 -22.72
CA LEU A 505 -19.28 -8.68 -21.52
C LEU A 505 -19.09 -10.22 -21.54
N GLY A 506 -19.99 -10.95 -22.23
CA GLY A 506 -19.86 -12.40 -22.44
C GLY A 506 -18.85 -12.82 -23.51
N ARG A 507 -18.08 -11.89 -24.08
CA ARG A 507 -17.03 -12.11 -25.10
C ARG A 507 -15.68 -11.47 -24.74
N LEU A 508 -15.44 -11.15 -23.47
CA LEU A 508 -14.14 -10.72 -23.01
C LEU A 508 -13.11 -11.86 -23.20
N GLU A 509 -11.92 -11.51 -23.69
CA GLU A 509 -10.93 -12.50 -24.15
C GLU A 509 -9.87 -12.86 -23.10
N HIS A 510 -9.91 -12.24 -21.92
CA HIS A 510 -9.01 -12.51 -20.78
C HIS A 510 -8.87 -14.02 -20.46
N PRO A 511 -7.65 -14.53 -20.20
CA PRO A 511 -7.39 -15.94 -19.84
C PRO A 511 -8.17 -16.48 -18.64
N MET A 512 -8.68 -15.61 -17.75
CA MET A 512 -9.61 -15.99 -16.67
C MET A 512 -10.93 -16.61 -17.18
N PHE A 513 -11.37 -16.29 -18.41
CA PHE A 513 -12.54 -16.87 -19.07
C PHE A 513 -12.21 -18.08 -19.95
N TRP A 514 -10.95 -18.50 -20.01
CA TRP A 514 -10.54 -19.70 -20.73
C TRP A 514 -10.77 -20.95 -19.85
N PRO A 515 -11.10 -22.11 -20.45
CA PRO A 515 -11.07 -23.38 -19.74
C PRO A 515 -9.73 -23.56 -19.02
N GLU A 516 -9.79 -23.96 -17.76
CA GLU A 516 -8.64 -24.05 -16.85
C GLU A 516 -7.49 -24.89 -17.43
N GLU A 517 -7.84 -26.04 -18.04
CA GLU A 517 -6.91 -26.94 -18.73
C GLU A 517 -6.33 -26.33 -20.02
N GLU A 518 -7.11 -25.53 -20.76
CA GLU A 518 -6.64 -24.83 -21.95
C GLU A 518 -5.66 -23.72 -21.57
N ARG A 519 -5.97 -22.93 -20.53
CA ARG A 519 -5.07 -21.90 -19.98
C ARG A 519 -3.75 -22.53 -19.52
N ARG A 520 -3.78 -23.52 -18.63
CA ARG A 520 -2.55 -24.15 -18.12
C ARG A 520 -1.71 -24.77 -19.23
N ARG A 521 -2.32 -25.47 -20.20
CA ARG A 521 -1.59 -26.09 -21.31
C ARG A 521 -1.00 -25.08 -22.29
N LEU A 522 -1.73 -24.01 -22.64
CA LEU A 522 -1.27 -23.04 -23.64
C LEU A 522 -0.33 -21.98 -23.08
N LEU A 523 -0.43 -21.64 -21.80
CA LEU A 523 0.34 -20.56 -21.17
C LEU A 523 1.33 -21.07 -20.10
N GLN A 524 1.65 -22.37 -20.12
CA GLN A 524 2.67 -22.96 -19.24
C GLN A 524 4.02 -22.23 -19.35
N GLY A 525 4.58 -21.83 -18.20
CA GLY A 525 5.87 -21.13 -18.09
C GLY A 525 5.80 -19.61 -18.30
N THR A 526 4.63 -19.04 -18.62
CA THR A 526 4.47 -17.61 -18.94
C THR A 526 4.13 -16.70 -17.75
N GLY A 527 3.82 -17.27 -16.57
CA GLY A 527 3.32 -16.56 -15.39
C GLY A 527 1.81 -16.26 -15.38
N VAL A 528 1.16 -16.30 -16.55
CA VAL A 528 -0.27 -15.99 -16.70
C VAL A 528 -1.19 -17.01 -15.99
N PRO A 529 -0.96 -18.34 -16.03
CA PRO A 529 -1.80 -19.29 -15.29
C PRO A 529 -1.83 -19.02 -13.79
N GLU A 530 -0.67 -18.73 -13.20
CA GLU A 530 -0.47 -18.49 -11.77
C GLU A 530 -1.16 -17.19 -11.33
N ALA A 531 -0.98 -16.11 -12.10
CA ALA A 531 -1.67 -14.84 -11.87
C ALA A 531 -3.21 -15.00 -11.91
N VAL A 532 -3.73 -15.67 -12.93
CA VAL A 532 -5.18 -15.87 -13.10
C VAL A 532 -5.78 -16.75 -12.01
N GLU A 533 -5.08 -17.78 -11.53
CA GLU A 533 -5.56 -18.60 -10.41
C GLU A 533 -5.65 -17.79 -9.10
N LYS A 534 -4.71 -16.86 -8.88
CA LYS A 534 -4.71 -15.88 -7.78
C LYS A 534 -5.93 -14.95 -7.88
N ASP A 535 -6.18 -14.38 -9.05
CA ASP A 535 -7.29 -13.45 -9.28
C ASP A 535 -8.66 -14.12 -9.08
N LEU A 536 -8.85 -15.32 -9.64
CA LEU A 536 -10.10 -16.06 -9.50
C LEU A 536 -10.42 -16.41 -8.02
N ALA A 537 -9.38 -16.65 -7.20
CA ALA A 537 -9.55 -16.83 -5.76
C ALA A 537 -9.97 -15.52 -5.07
N ASN A 538 -9.30 -14.41 -5.38
CA ASN A 538 -9.55 -13.08 -4.81
C ASN A 538 -10.96 -12.57 -5.18
N ILE A 539 -11.31 -12.54 -6.47
CA ILE A 539 -12.61 -12.11 -7.00
C ILE A 539 -13.76 -12.89 -6.33
N ARG A 540 -13.60 -14.21 -6.17
CA ARG A 540 -14.58 -15.06 -5.50
C ARG A 540 -14.69 -14.73 -4.02
N SER A 541 -13.58 -14.48 -3.33
CA SER A 541 -13.55 -14.09 -1.93
C SER A 541 -14.30 -12.76 -1.72
N GLU A 542 -13.95 -11.73 -2.49
CA GLU A 542 -14.55 -10.39 -2.42
C GLU A 542 -16.05 -10.42 -2.71
N TYR A 543 -16.47 -11.16 -3.75
CA TYR A 543 -17.87 -11.25 -4.11
C TYR A 543 -18.73 -11.81 -2.98
N TYR A 544 -18.32 -12.91 -2.35
CA TYR A 544 -19.11 -13.56 -1.30
C TYR A 544 -18.97 -12.90 0.08
N SER A 545 -17.83 -12.27 0.38
CA SER A 545 -17.58 -11.65 1.70
C SER A 545 -18.02 -10.19 1.80
N ILE A 546 -18.06 -9.46 0.68
CA ILE A 546 -18.31 -8.00 0.66
C ILE A 546 -19.48 -7.67 -0.29
N VAL A 547 -19.33 -7.96 -1.59
CA VAL A 547 -20.17 -7.36 -2.64
C VAL A 547 -21.61 -7.91 -2.62
N LEU A 548 -21.78 -9.23 -2.55
CA LEU A 548 -23.11 -9.84 -2.48
C LEU A 548 -23.85 -9.45 -1.19
N PRO A 549 -23.28 -9.54 0.03
CA PRO A 549 -23.91 -9.02 1.24
C PRO A 549 -24.35 -7.55 1.12
N PHE A 550 -23.52 -6.69 0.51
CA PHE A 550 -23.86 -5.28 0.29
C PHE A 550 -25.06 -5.09 -0.67
N MET A 551 -25.10 -5.83 -1.78
CA MET A 551 -26.23 -5.80 -2.73
C MET A 551 -27.51 -6.41 -2.14
N GLU A 552 -27.41 -7.37 -1.23
CA GLU A 552 -28.54 -7.96 -0.52
C GLU A 552 -29.12 -7.01 0.54
N ALA A 553 -28.27 -6.23 1.20
CA ALA A 553 -28.65 -5.19 2.16
C ALA A 553 -29.35 -3.98 1.51
N HIS A 554 -29.06 -3.70 0.22
CA HIS A 554 -29.62 -2.56 -0.52
C HIS A 554 -30.41 -3.01 -1.77
N PRO A 555 -31.54 -3.74 -1.59
CA PRO A 555 -32.29 -4.36 -2.69
C PRO A 555 -33.03 -3.37 -3.60
N ASP A 556 -33.24 -2.15 -3.11
CA ASP A 556 -33.71 -0.98 -3.84
C ASP A 556 -32.66 -0.45 -4.83
N LEU A 557 -31.37 -0.58 -4.50
CA LEU A 557 -30.25 -0.14 -5.32
C LEU A 557 -29.67 -1.24 -6.21
N PHE A 558 -29.86 -2.52 -5.85
CA PHE A 558 -29.33 -3.68 -6.58
C PHE A 558 -30.39 -4.77 -6.73
N SER A 559 -31.00 -4.83 -7.91
CA SER A 559 -31.98 -5.86 -8.26
C SER A 559 -31.32 -7.26 -8.30
N PRO A 560 -32.11 -8.35 -8.15
CA PRO A 560 -31.58 -9.71 -8.26
C PRO A 560 -30.86 -10.03 -9.58
N ARG A 561 -31.06 -9.23 -10.64
CA ARG A 561 -30.43 -9.43 -11.95
C ARG A 561 -28.92 -9.14 -11.94
N VAL A 562 -28.47 -8.17 -11.13
CA VAL A 562 -27.05 -7.79 -11.06
C VAL A 562 -26.27 -8.57 -9.98
N ARG A 563 -26.97 -9.34 -9.14
CA ARG A 563 -26.37 -10.23 -8.13
C ARG A 563 -25.85 -11.54 -8.73
N SER A 564 -24.94 -11.41 -9.71
CA SER A 564 -24.30 -12.53 -10.38
C SER A 564 -22.78 -12.48 -10.21
N LEU A 565 -22.20 -13.58 -9.73
CA LEU A 565 -20.75 -13.77 -9.68
C LEU A 565 -20.13 -13.72 -11.09
N GLU A 566 -20.85 -14.20 -12.11
CA GLU A 566 -20.41 -14.14 -13.51
C GLU A 566 -20.31 -12.70 -14.00
N LEU A 567 -21.33 -11.87 -13.71
CA LEU A 567 -21.30 -10.44 -14.02
C LEU A 567 -20.19 -9.73 -13.25
N TYR A 568 -19.94 -10.11 -12.00
CA TYR A 568 -18.85 -9.53 -11.22
C TYR A 568 -17.46 -9.84 -11.84
N HIS A 569 -17.21 -11.08 -12.27
CA HIS A 569 -15.98 -11.41 -13.01
C HIS A 569 -15.84 -10.58 -14.31
N GLN A 570 -16.93 -10.41 -15.05
CA GLN A 570 -16.95 -9.61 -16.27
C GLN A 570 -16.65 -8.13 -16.00
N LEU A 571 -17.13 -7.57 -14.89
CA LEU A 571 -16.85 -6.19 -14.51
C LEU A 571 -15.44 -6.00 -13.94
N VAL A 572 -14.89 -6.99 -13.22
CA VAL A 572 -13.47 -6.97 -12.84
C VAL A 572 -12.60 -6.95 -14.09
N ALA A 573 -12.84 -7.85 -15.05
CA ALA A 573 -12.11 -7.88 -16.32
C ALA A 573 -12.27 -6.60 -17.15
N LEU A 574 -13.45 -5.95 -17.09
CA LEU A 574 -13.66 -4.65 -17.71
C LEU A 574 -12.86 -3.54 -17.02
N VAL A 575 -12.82 -3.52 -15.67
CA VAL A 575 -12.00 -2.56 -14.91
C VAL A 575 -10.51 -2.78 -15.19
N MET A 576 -10.03 -4.04 -15.23
CA MET A 576 -8.66 -4.36 -15.63
C MET A 576 -8.28 -3.80 -17.01
N ALA A 577 -9.20 -3.85 -17.98
CA ALA A 577 -8.91 -3.51 -19.36
C ALA A 577 -9.24 -2.07 -19.80
N TYR A 578 -10.09 -1.35 -19.07
CA TYR A 578 -10.65 -0.04 -19.50
C TYR A 578 -10.62 1.07 -18.43
N SER A 579 -10.13 0.79 -17.22
CA SER A 579 -9.96 1.83 -16.20
C SER A 579 -8.59 2.51 -16.26
N PHE A 580 -8.51 3.71 -15.71
CA PHE A 580 -7.29 4.51 -15.60
C PHE A 580 -7.01 4.82 -14.13
N GLN A 581 -5.74 4.81 -13.75
CA GLN A 581 -5.29 5.21 -12.43
C GLN A 581 -4.54 6.55 -12.55
N GLU A 582 -4.94 7.54 -11.74
CA GLU A 582 -4.26 8.85 -11.68
C GLU A 582 -2.98 8.68 -10.84
N PRO A 583 -1.78 8.97 -11.37
CA PRO A 583 -0.54 8.91 -10.59
C PRO A 583 -0.61 9.82 -9.37
N LEU A 584 0.14 9.47 -8.33
CA LEU A 584 0.44 10.38 -7.24
C LEU A 584 1.44 11.45 -7.72
N GLU A 585 1.49 12.60 -7.06
CA GLU A 585 2.55 13.59 -7.31
C GLU A 585 3.84 13.12 -6.60
N GLU A 586 5.04 13.49 -7.11
CA GLU A 586 6.35 13.00 -6.59
C GLU A 586 6.61 13.32 -5.09
N GLU A 587 5.82 14.22 -4.48
CA GLU A 587 5.84 14.51 -3.04
C GLU A 587 4.83 13.65 -2.23
N GLU A 588 4.16 12.69 -2.88
CA GLU A 588 3.07 11.87 -2.35
C GLU A 588 3.28 10.35 -2.52
N ASP A 589 4.45 9.88 -2.98
CA ASP A 589 4.73 8.44 -3.24
C ASP A 589 4.59 7.53 -2.00
N GLU A 590 4.53 8.10 -0.79
CA GLU A 590 4.25 7.39 0.48
C GLU A 590 2.74 7.14 0.72
N LYS A 591 1.83 7.63 -0.14
CA LYS A 591 0.37 7.49 0.01
C LYS A 591 -0.20 6.27 -0.72
N GLU A 592 -1.38 5.82 -0.28
CA GLU A 592 -2.15 4.84 -1.05
C GLU A 592 -2.47 5.36 -2.47
N PRO A 593 -2.15 4.59 -3.54
CA PRO A 593 -2.52 4.92 -4.90
C PRO A 593 -4.01 5.19 -5.11
N ASN A 594 -4.31 6.20 -5.93
CA ASN A 594 -5.67 6.57 -6.31
C ASN A 594 -6.49 5.36 -6.80
N SER A 595 -7.77 5.29 -6.45
CA SER A 595 -8.67 4.25 -6.97
C SER A 595 -8.83 4.36 -8.51
N PRO A 596 -9.05 3.23 -9.23
CA PRO A 596 -9.25 3.26 -10.68
C PRO A 596 -10.52 4.00 -11.09
N LEU A 597 -10.50 4.56 -12.30
CA LEU A 597 -11.52 5.46 -12.85
C LEU A 597 -11.86 5.05 -14.28
N MET A 598 -13.15 4.92 -14.62
CA MET A 598 -13.55 4.78 -16.03
C MET A 598 -13.51 6.18 -16.68
N VAL A 599 -12.81 6.32 -17.82
CA VAL A 599 -12.62 7.61 -18.50
C VAL A 599 -13.22 7.56 -19.92
N PRO A 600 -14.51 7.93 -20.08
CA PRO A 600 -15.19 7.87 -21.36
C PRO A 600 -14.43 8.60 -22.48
N ALA A 601 -14.30 7.91 -23.61
CA ALA A 601 -13.61 8.35 -24.83
C ALA A 601 -12.08 8.34 -24.78
N ALA A 602 -11.44 8.25 -23.60
CA ALA A 602 -10.04 7.87 -23.51
C ALA A 602 -9.89 6.34 -23.62
N ASP A 603 -10.81 5.61 -23.00
CA ASP A 603 -10.98 4.14 -23.02
C ASP A 603 -11.40 3.53 -24.37
N ILE A 604 -11.54 4.35 -25.42
CA ILE A 604 -11.79 3.90 -26.80
C ILE A 604 -10.49 3.75 -27.59
N LEU A 605 -9.38 4.34 -27.11
CA LEU A 605 -8.09 4.20 -27.79
C LEU A 605 -7.46 2.85 -27.46
N ASN A 606 -7.23 2.05 -28.49
CA ASN A 606 -6.41 0.85 -28.42
C ASN A 606 -4.95 1.19 -28.04
N HIS A 607 -4.20 0.18 -27.60
CA HIS A 607 -2.79 0.29 -27.27
C HIS A 607 -1.87 -0.30 -28.35
N LEU A 608 -0.68 0.28 -28.45
CA LEU A 608 0.54 -0.33 -28.97
C LEU A 608 1.72 0.17 -28.11
N ALA A 609 2.79 -0.59 -27.97
CA ALA A 609 4.05 -0.12 -27.37
C ALA A 609 4.54 1.18 -28.07
N ASN A 610 4.59 1.15 -29.41
CA ASN A 610 4.83 2.33 -30.26
C ASN A 610 3.56 3.22 -30.42
N HIS A 611 3.02 3.67 -29.30
CA HIS A 611 1.87 4.56 -29.21
C HIS A 611 2.13 5.95 -29.83
N ASN A 612 1.04 6.60 -30.27
CA ASN A 612 1.09 7.94 -30.87
C ASN A 612 0.27 9.00 -30.10
N ALA A 613 -0.36 8.61 -28.98
CA ALA A 613 -1.01 9.49 -28.03
C ALA A 613 -0.84 9.00 -26.58
N ASN A 614 -0.96 9.91 -25.62
CA ASN A 614 -0.98 9.62 -24.19
C ASN A 614 -1.97 10.52 -23.42
N LEU A 615 -2.28 10.14 -22.18
CA LEU A 615 -3.19 10.86 -21.29
C LEU A 615 -2.41 11.82 -20.37
N GLU A 616 -2.68 13.13 -20.49
CA GLU A 616 -2.22 14.14 -19.53
C GLU A 616 -3.30 14.41 -18.49
N TYR A 617 -2.91 14.38 -17.21
CA TYR A 617 -3.73 14.84 -16.09
C TYR A 617 -3.66 16.38 -15.97
N SER A 618 -4.73 17.01 -15.49
CA SER A 618 -4.75 18.45 -15.18
C SER A 618 -5.83 18.73 -14.12
N PRO A 619 -5.68 19.78 -13.29
CA PRO A 619 -6.58 20.03 -12.15
C PRO A 619 -8.10 20.06 -12.45
N ASN A 620 -8.50 20.32 -13.70
CA ASN A 620 -9.89 20.46 -14.13
C ASN A 620 -10.32 19.53 -15.29
N CYS A 621 -9.44 18.66 -15.81
CA CYS A 621 -9.73 17.78 -16.95
C CYS A 621 -8.60 16.81 -17.24
N LEU A 622 -8.92 15.64 -17.79
CA LEU A 622 -7.92 14.83 -18.52
C LEU A 622 -7.88 15.23 -19.99
N ARG A 623 -6.73 15.00 -20.64
CA ARG A 623 -6.47 15.40 -22.03
C ARG A 623 -5.74 14.27 -22.75
N MET A 624 -6.26 13.84 -23.90
CA MET A 624 -5.50 12.97 -24.79
C MET A 624 -4.66 13.87 -25.72
N VAL A 625 -3.35 13.65 -25.73
CA VAL A 625 -2.38 14.46 -26.48
C VAL A 625 -1.61 13.56 -27.45
N ALA A 626 -1.40 14.03 -28.68
CA ALA A 626 -0.62 13.28 -29.67
C ALA A 626 0.88 13.44 -29.40
N THR A 627 1.56 12.35 -29.06
CA THR A 627 3.02 12.31 -28.85
C THR A 627 3.75 12.37 -30.20
N GLN A 628 3.22 11.69 -31.22
CA GLN A 628 3.77 11.63 -32.58
C GLN A 628 2.84 12.32 -33.60
N PRO A 629 3.33 12.67 -34.81
CA PRO A 629 2.45 13.08 -35.91
C PRO A 629 1.55 11.91 -36.35
N ILE A 630 0.25 12.16 -36.51
CA ILE A 630 -0.73 11.12 -36.90
C ILE A 630 -1.30 11.46 -38.28
N PRO A 631 -0.96 10.69 -39.33
CA PRO A 631 -1.46 10.95 -40.68
C PRO A 631 -2.97 10.68 -40.82
N LYS A 632 -3.60 11.32 -41.80
CA LYS A 632 -5.02 11.07 -42.14
C LYS A 632 -5.27 9.57 -42.40
N GLY A 633 -6.36 9.06 -41.84
CA GLY A 633 -6.79 7.67 -41.98
C GLY A 633 -6.04 6.66 -41.10
N HIS A 634 -5.04 7.10 -40.32
CA HIS A 634 -4.40 6.25 -39.32
C HIS A 634 -5.21 6.24 -38.02
N GLU A 635 -5.01 5.17 -37.25
CA GLU A 635 -5.59 4.98 -35.93
C GLU A 635 -4.76 5.71 -34.85
N ILE A 636 -5.43 6.16 -33.79
CA ILE A 636 -4.82 6.81 -32.65
C ILE A 636 -4.65 5.77 -31.54
N PHE A 637 -3.41 5.49 -31.17
CA PHE A 637 -3.03 4.49 -30.17
C PHE A 637 -2.56 5.17 -28.89
N ASN A 638 -3.13 4.79 -27.75
CA ASN A 638 -2.73 5.21 -26.42
C ASN A 638 -1.58 4.31 -25.89
N THR A 639 -0.90 4.75 -24.83
CA THR A 639 -0.13 3.84 -23.97
C THR A 639 -0.96 3.41 -22.76
N TYR A 640 -0.92 2.11 -22.42
CA TYR A 640 -1.46 1.57 -21.16
C TYR A 640 -0.36 1.44 -20.08
N GLY A 641 0.86 1.88 -20.38
CA GLY A 641 2.09 1.58 -19.64
C GLY A 641 3.11 0.88 -20.54
N GLN A 642 4.30 0.61 -20.00
CA GLN A 642 5.25 -0.34 -20.59
C GLN A 642 4.76 -1.74 -20.22
N MET A 643 4.27 -2.50 -21.21
CA MET A 643 3.49 -3.72 -20.97
C MET A 643 3.99 -4.89 -21.81
N ALA A 644 4.47 -5.92 -21.13
CA ALA A 644 4.85 -7.17 -21.78
C ALA A 644 3.63 -7.94 -22.28
N ASN A 645 3.82 -8.81 -23.28
CA ASN A 645 2.72 -9.58 -23.88
C ASN A 645 1.98 -10.48 -22.88
N TRP A 646 2.67 -10.94 -21.83
CA TRP A 646 2.04 -11.72 -20.75
C TRP A 646 1.11 -10.85 -19.88
N GLN A 647 1.45 -9.58 -19.66
CA GLN A 647 0.60 -8.61 -18.96
C GLN A 647 -0.56 -8.15 -19.85
N LEU A 648 -0.32 -7.90 -21.14
CA LEU A 648 -1.35 -7.55 -22.10
C LEU A 648 -2.43 -8.63 -22.21
N ILE A 649 -2.05 -9.91 -22.31
CA ILE A 649 -3.04 -10.98 -22.40
C ILE A 649 -3.79 -11.16 -21.08
N HIS A 650 -3.10 -11.03 -19.95
CA HIS A 650 -3.67 -11.19 -18.60
C HIS A 650 -4.69 -10.09 -18.27
N MET A 651 -4.31 -8.83 -18.43
CA MET A 651 -5.08 -7.65 -17.99
C MET A 651 -6.05 -7.12 -19.06
N TYR A 652 -5.73 -7.29 -20.35
CA TYR A 652 -6.49 -6.70 -21.46
C TYR A 652 -7.04 -7.72 -22.47
N GLY A 653 -6.61 -8.99 -22.41
CA GLY A 653 -7.12 -10.07 -23.26
C GLY A 653 -6.57 -10.09 -24.70
N PHE A 654 -5.52 -9.33 -25.01
CA PHE A 654 -4.88 -9.31 -26.33
C PHE A 654 -3.35 -9.38 -26.23
N VAL A 655 -2.66 -9.49 -27.37
CA VAL A 655 -1.20 -9.44 -27.48
C VAL A 655 -0.80 -8.64 -28.70
N GLU A 656 0.38 -8.03 -28.66
CA GLU A 656 1.02 -7.44 -29.84
C GLU A 656 1.88 -8.52 -30.55
N PRO A 657 1.69 -8.74 -31.86
CA PRO A 657 2.38 -9.81 -32.57
C PRO A 657 3.88 -9.49 -32.73
N TYR A 658 4.74 -10.49 -32.60
CA TYR A 658 6.18 -10.28 -32.76
C TYR A 658 6.52 -9.76 -34.18
N PRO A 659 7.37 -8.71 -34.33
CA PRO A 659 8.22 -8.08 -33.31
C PRO A 659 7.68 -6.76 -32.73
N ASP A 660 6.37 -6.49 -32.86
CA ASP A 660 5.80 -5.14 -32.70
C ASP A 660 5.85 -4.62 -31.25
N ASN A 661 5.67 -5.50 -30.25
CA ASN A 661 5.87 -5.12 -28.84
C ASN A 661 7.36 -4.90 -28.53
N THR A 662 7.79 -3.64 -28.44
CA THR A 662 9.15 -3.26 -28.04
C THR A 662 9.41 -3.45 -26.55
N ASP A 663 8.34 -3.46 -25.75
CA ASP A 663 8.36 -3.42 -24.28
C ASP A 663 8.14 -4.84 -23.71
N ASP A 664 8.26 -5.87 -24.55
CA ASP A 664 8.07 -7.28 -24.18
C ASP A 664 9.19 -7.77 -23.25
N THR A 665 8.84 -8.59 -22.26
CA THR A 665 9.76 -9.07 -21.22
C THR A 665 9.67 -10.58 -21.03
N ALA A 666 10.72 -11.14 -20.43
CA ALA A 666 10.75 -12.51 -19.92
C ALA A 666 11.22 -12.55 -18.46
N ASP A 667 10.52 -13.33 -17.66
CA ASP A 667 10.77 -13.43 -16.22
C ASP A 667 11.67 -14.62 -15.89
N ILE A 668 12.75 -14.37 -15.16
CA ILE A 668 13.56 -15.41 -14.51
C ILE A 668 13.21 -15.40 -13.03
N GLN A 669 12.47 -16.40 -12.56
CA GLN A 669 12.14 -16.54 -11.14
C GLN A 669 13.44 -16.51 -10.31
N MET A 670 13.48 -15.67 -9.29
CA MET A 670 14.66 -15.44 -8.45
C MET A 670 15.15 -16.75 -7.83
N VAL A 671 14.23 -17.59 -7.36
CA VAL A 671 14.53 -18.94 -6.86
C VAL A 671 15.17 -19.86 -7.90
N THR A 672 14.92 -19.67 -9.19
CA THR A 672 15.59 -20.42 -10.27
C THR A 672 17.07 -20.04 -10.40
N VAL A 673 17.45 -18.79 -10.07
CA VAL A 673 18.87 -18.40 -9.98
C VAL A 673 19.55 -19.07 -8.78
N ARG A 674 18.85 -19.17 -7.64
CA ARG A 674 19.32 -19.98 -6.49
C ARG A 674 19.49 -21.45 -6.87
N GLU A 675 18.54 -22.04 -7.58
CA GLU A 675 18.61 -23.43 -8.04
C GLU A 675 19.78 -23.66 -9.01
N ALA A 676 19.99 -22.77 -9.98
CA ALA A 676 21.14 -22.83 -10.88
C ALA A 676 22.48 -22.79 -10.12
N ALA A 677 22.61 -21.88 -9.14
CA ALA A 677 23.78 -21.81 -8.28
C ALA A 677 23.95 -23.09 -7.45
N LEU A 678 22.86 -23.66 -6.90
CA LEU A 678 22.88 -24.90 -6.11
C LEU A 678 23.32 -26.11 -6.95
N LEU A 679 22.90 -26.21 -8.21
CA LEU A 679 23.34 -27.27 -9.12
C LEU A 679 24.86 -27.21 -9.42
N GLY A 680 25.48 -26.03 -9.30
CA GLY A 680 26.93 -25.87 -9.40
C GLY A 680 27.74 -26.40 -8.21
N THR A 681 27.10 -26.60 -7.05
CA THR A 681 27.76 -27.06 -5.81
C THR A 681 28.04 -28.56 -5.80
N LYS A 682 29.18 -28.96 -5.23
CA LYS A 682 29.64 -30.37 -5.16
C LYS A 682 29.70 -30.90 -3.74
N VAL A 683 29.89 -30.03 -2.74
CA VAL A 683 29.98 -30.42 -1.32
C VAL A 683 29.04 -29.61 -0.45
N GLU A 684 28.61 -30.19 0.68
CA GLU A 684 27.60 -29.59 1.54
C GLU A 684 28.01 -28.23 2.12
N ALA A 685 29.32 -28.00 2.33
CA ALA A 685 29.83 -26.70 2.76
C ALA A 685 29.61 -25.58 1.73
N GLU A 686 29.66 -25.88 0.43
CA GLU A 686 29.37 -24.91 -0.64
C GLU A 686 27.87 -24.55 -0.68
N ARG A 687 27.01 -25.52 -0.40
CA ARG A 687 25.55 -25.31 -0.30
C ARG A 687 25.17 -24.44 0.87
N LEU A 688 25.75 -24.69 2.04
CA LEU A 688 25.51 -23.88 3.23
C LEU A 688 25.97 -22.43 3.03
N LEU A 689 27.14 -22.22 2.39
CA LEU A 689 27.61 -20.88 2.02
C LEU A 689 26.70 -20.19 0.98
N LEU A 690 26.12 -20.95 0.06
CA LEU A 690 25.16 -20.43 -0.92
C LEU A 690 23.85 -20.00 -0.26
N TYR A 691 23.30 -20.78 0.66
CA TYR A 691 22.14 -20.37 1.45
C TYR A 691 22.46 -19.12 2.30
N GLU A 692 23.64 -19.03 2.92
CA GLU A 692 24.07 -17.82 3.64
C GLU A 692 24.11 -16.57 2.73
N ARG A 693 24.54 -16.73 1.48
CA ARG A 693 24.52 -15.66 0.45
C ARG A 693 23.11 -15.29 0.01
N TRP A 694 22.23 -16.29 -0.13
CA TRP A 694 20.83 -16.07 -0.44
C TRP A 694 20.14 -15.29 0.69
N ASP A 695 20.29 -15.74 1.93
CA ASP A 695 19.77 -15.09 3.14
C ASP A 695 20.33 -13.66 3.32
N PHE A 696 21.50 -13.36 2.78
CA PHE A 696 22.06 -12.01 2.76
C PHE A 696 21.43 -11.12 1.67
N LEU A 697 21.26 -11.63 0.44
CA LEU A 697 20.55 -10.91 -0.62
C LEU A 697 19.08 -10.65 -0.26
N CYS A 698 18.45 -11.62 0.40
CA CYS A 698 17.14 -11.52 1.04
C CYS A 698 17.04 -10.30 1.98
N LYS A 699 18.05 -10.11 2.84
CA LYS A 699 18.13 -8.98 3.79
C LYS A 699 18.43 -7.63 3.15
N LEU A 700 19.05 -7.62 1.97
CA LEU A 700 19.27 -6.41 1.16
C LEU A 700 18.06 -6.05 0.28
N GLU A 701 16.96 -6.81 0.38
CA GLU A 701 15.77 -6.68 -0.48
C GLU A 701 16.03 -6.91 -1.98
N MET A 702 17.08 -7.66 -2.31
CA MET A 702 17.53 -7.91 -3.69
C MET A 702 16.96 -9.18 -4.34
N VAL A 703 16.59 -10.20 -3.56
CA VAL A 703 16.07 -11.50 -4.10
C VAL A 703 15.03 -12.12 -3.20
N GLY A 704 14.08 -12.87 -3.76
CA GLY A 704 13.02 -13.47 -2.96
C GLY A 704 12.26 -14.67 -3.53
N GLU A 705 11.41 -15.29 -2.70
CA GLU A 705 10.86 -16.63 -2.94
C GLU A 705 9.77 -16.73 -4.03
N GLU A 706 8.97 -15.69 -4.26
CA GLU A 706 7.98 -15.63 -5.36
C GLU A 706 8.34 -14.55 -6.40
N GLY A 707 9.59 -14.09 -6.40
CA GLY A 707 10.04 -12.97 -7.22
C GLY A 707 10.63 -13.38 -8.54
N ALA A 708 10.72 -12.43 -9.47
CA ALA A 708 11.36 -12.61 -10.76
C ALA A 708 12.28 -11.44 -11.09
N PHE A 709 13.41 -11.75 -11.73
CA PHE A 709 14.17 -10.76 -12.48
C PHE A 709 13.51 -10.57 -13.84
N VAL A 710 13.25 -9.31 -14.21
CA VAL A 710 12.51 -8.97 -15.43
C VAL A 710 13.50 -8.60 -16.52
N ILE A 711 13.59 -9.45 -17.55
CA ILE A 711 14.52 -9.29 -18.68
C ILE A 711 13.78 -8.65 -19.86
N GLY A 712 14.18 -7.45 -20.28
CA GLY A 712 13.66 -6.81 -21.49
C GLY A 712 14.45 -7.19 -22.75
N ARG A 713 14.07 -6.59 -23.89
CA ARG A 713 14.70 -6.85 -25.20
C ARG A 713 16.09 -6.23 -25.37
N GLU A 714 16.36 -5.10 -24.70
CA GLU A 714 17.63 -4.36 -24.80
C GLU A 714 18.39 -4.23 -23.47
N GLU A 715 17.69 -4.36 -22.34
CA GLU A 715 18.23 -4.25 -20.98
C GLU A 715 17.42 -5.07 -19.97
N VAL A 716 17.98 -5.28 -18.78
CA VAL A 716 17.28 -5.86 -17.63
C VAL A 716 16.59 -4.74 -16.86
N LEU A 717 15.31 -4.90 -16.53
CA LEU A 717 14.52 -3.89 -15.82
C LEU A 717 14.75 -3.93 -14.31
N THR A 718 14.96 -5.12 -13.74
CA THR A 718 15.41 -5.33 -12.35
C THR A 718 16.95 -5.37 -12.30
N GLU A 719 17.57 -4.25 -12.68
CA GLU A 719 19.01 -4.16 -12.93
C GLU A 719 19.84 -4.28 -11.65
N GLU A 720 19.47 -3.54 -10.61
CA GLU A 720 20.18 -3.50 -9.32
C GLU A 720 20.10 -4.85 -8.61
N GLU A 721 18.91 -5.44 -8.59
CA GLU A 721 18.60 -6.74 -7.99
C GLU A 721 19.42 -7.85 -8.65
N LEU A 722 19.39 -7.94 -9.99
CA LEU A 722 20.12 -8.99 -10.69
C LEU A 722 21.64 -8.80 -10.61
N THR A 723 22.13 -7.56 -10.73
CA THR A 723 23.57 -7.26 -10.63
C THR A 723 24.11 -7.63 -9.25
N THR A 724 23.42 -7.22 -8.19
CA THR A 724 23.80 -7.53 -6.80
C THR A 724 23.71 -9.02 -6.52
N THR A 725 22.69 -9.70 -7.06
CA THR A 725 22.56 -11.17 -6.99
C THR A 725 23.75 -11.90 -7.59
N LEU A 726 24.11 -11.56 -8.84
CA LEU A 726 25.24 -12.18 -9.52
C LEU A 726 26.57 -11.88 -8.80
N LYS A 727 26.74 -10.65 -8.29
CA LYS A 727 27.88 -10.25 -7.47
C LYS A 727 28.03 -11.12 -6.22
N VAL A 728 27.01 -11.21 -5.38
CA VAL A 728 27.04 -11.93 -4.10
C VAL A 728 27.11 -13.45 -4.29
N LEU A 729 26.36 -14.03 -5.24
CA LEU A 729 26.38 -15.47 -5.46
C LEU A 729 27.72 -15.95 -6.04
N CYS A 730 28.42 -15.13 -6.85
CA CYS A 730 29.65 -15.53 -7.53
C CYS A 730 30.98 -14.99 -6.95
N MET A 731 30.97 -14.09 -5.96
CA MET A 731 32.21 -13.64 -5.31
C MET A 731 32.92 -14.77 -4.53
N PRO A 732 34.25 -14.69 -4.28
CA PRO A 732 34.97 -15.58 -3.38
C PRO A 732 34.40 -15.63 -1.96
N ALA A 733 34.69 -16.71 -1.21
CA ALA A 733 34.18 -16.88 0.15
C ALA A 733 34.73 -15.84 1.14
N GLU A 734 36.00 -15.44 1.00
CA GLU A 734 36.61 -14.41 1.85
C GLU A 734 36.12 -13.00 1.47
N GLU A 735 35.98 -12.70 0.17
CA GLU A 735 35.37 -11.44 -0.32
C GLU A 735 33.94 -11.28 0.21
N PHE A 736 33.16 -12.37 0.27
CA PHE A 736 31.81 -12.34 0.87
C PHE A 736 31.82 -12.04 2.37
N ARG A 737 32.83 -12.51 3.13
CA ARG A 737 32.95 -12.14 4.55
C ARG A 737 33.26 -10.66 4.70
N GLU A 738 34.25 -10.16 3.97
CA GLU A 738 34.62 -8.73 4.00
C GLU A 738 33.45 -7.83 3.53
N PHE A 739 32.71 -8.24 2.50
CA PHE A 739 31.53 -7.51 1.99
C PHE A 739 30.38 -7.48 2.99
N LYS A 740 30.15 -8.59 3.70
CA LYS A 740 29.14 -8.73 4.76
C LYS A 740 29.50 -7.94 6.02
N ASP A 741 30.79 -7.85 6.36
CA ASP A 741 31.30 -7.11 7.52
C ASP A 741 31.38 -5.58 7.27
N GLN A 742 31.21 -5.13 6.01
CA GLN A 742 31.19 -3.71 5.61
C GLN A 742 29.76 -3.19 5.30
N ASP A 743 28.73 -3.85 5.84
CA ASP A 743 27.30 -3.55 5.59
C ASP A 743 26.94 -3.44 4.09
N GLY A 744 27.66 -4.14 3.20
CA GLY A 744 27.42 -4.20 1.76
C GLY A 744 27.82 -2.96 0.94
N TRP A 745 28.20 -1.84 1.56
CA TRP A 745 28.45 -0.56 0.90
C TRP A 745 29.77 0.12 1.31
N GLY A 746 30.89 -0.53 0.98
CA GLY A 746 32.18 0.17 0.93
C GLY A 746 32.18 1.30 -0.12
N ASP A 747 33.09 2.28 0.03
CA ASP A 747 33.18 3.54 -0.77
C ASP A 747 33.34 3.36 -2.30
N ASP A 748 33.45 2.13 -2.82
CA ASP A 748 33.55 1.78 -4.24
C ASP A 748 32.18 1.85 -4.97
N LYS A 749 31.51 3.01 -4.92
CA LYS A 749 30.36 3.36 -5.79
C LYS A 749 30.76 3.58 -7.27
N ARG A 750 31.61 2.71 -7.84
CA ARG A 750 32.19 2.89 -9.20
C ARG A 750 32.52 1.58 -9.93
N GLU A 751 31.54 0.70 -10.10
CA GLU A 751 31.48 -0.23 -11.26
C GLU A 751 30.08 -0.91 -11.34
N GLU A 752 29.02 -0.10 -11.35
CA GLU A 752 27.70 -0.54 -11.83
C GLU A 752 27.77 -0.64 -13.37
N GLU A 753 28.20 -1.81 -13.86
CA GLU A 753 28.11 -2.16 -15.29
C GLU A 753 26.64 -2.43 -15.64
N SER A 754 25.98 -1.49 -16.33
CA SER A 754 24.57 -1.64 -16.68
C SER A 754 24.31 -2.92 -17.50
N LEU A 755 23.26 -3.67 -17.17
CA LEU A 755 22.88 -4.96 -17.73
C LEU A 755 22.16 -4.82 -19.09
N THR A 756 22.73 -4.01 -19.97
CA THR A 756 22.31 -3.90 -21.38
C THR A 756 22.86 -5.08 -22.21
N VAL A 757 22.21 -5.36 -23.34
CA VAL A 757 22.69 -6.34 -24.34
C VAL A 757 24.13 -6.11 -24.81
N THR A 758 24.67 -4.89 -24.66
CA THR A 758 26.06 -4.56 -25.04
C THR A 758 27.09 -4.86 -23.96
N ASN A 759 26.66 -4.96 -22.70
CA ASN A 759 27.50 -5.14 -21.53
C ASN A 759 27.42 -6.56 -20.95
N ILE A 760 26.28 -7.26 -21.07
CA ILE A 760 26.12 -8.65 -20.61
C ILE A 760 27.28 -9.59 -21.07
N PRO A 761 27.78 -9.51 -22.32
CA PRO A 761 28.94 -10.32 -22.75
C PRO A 761 30.28 -9.96 -22.09
N ARG A 762 30.38 -8.79 -21.45
CA ARG A 762 31.60 -8.29 -20.77
C ARG A 762 31.67 -8.71 -19.30
N LEU A 763 30.52 -9.06 -18.70
CA LEU A 763 30.42 -9.51 -17.32
C LEU A 763 31.39 -10.65 -17.00
N LYS A 764 31.77 -10.74 -15.71
CA LYS A 764 32.63 -11.80 -15.17
C LYS A 764 32.13 -13.18 -15.60
N ALA A 765 33.03 -14.07 -16.00
CA ALA A 765 32.67 -15.37 -16.57
C ALA A 765 31.81 -16.25 -15.63
N SER A 766 31.98 -16.12 -14.30
CA SER A 766 31.13 -16.77 -13.31
C SER A 766 29.69 -16.24 -13.32
N TRP A 767 29.50 -14.92 -13.46
CA TRP A 767 28.18 -14.29 -13.53
C TRP A 767 27.46 -14.73 -14.81
N ARG A 768 28.15 -14.72 -15.95
CA ARG A 768 27.60 -15.19 -17.23
C ARG A 768 27.21 -16.67 -17.17
N GLN A 769 28.04 -17.51 -16.55
CA GLN A 769 27.71 -18.94 -16.36
C GLN A 769 26.48 -19.15 -15.47
N LEU A 770 26.37 -18.45 -14.33
CA LEU A 770 25.20 -18.56 -13.45
C LEU A 770 23.93 -18.08 -14.14
N LEU A 771 23.99 -16.93 -14.83
CA LEU A 771 22.85 -16.39 -15.57
C LEU A 771 22.43 -17.33 -16.71
N ARG A 772 23.40 -17.91 -17.43
CA ARG A 772 23.18 -18.94 -18.45
C ARG A 772 22.44 -20.16 -17.91
N ASP A 773 22.91 -20.71 -16.80
CA ASP A 773 22.31 -21.92 -16.20
C ASP A 773 20.90 -21.62 -15.66
N SER A 774 20.66 -20.41 -15.15
CA SER A 774 19.34 -19.91 -14.74
C SER A 774 18.38 -19.85 -15.93
N VAL A 775 18.79 -19.24 -17.04
CA VAL A 775 18.02 -19.18 -18.29
C VAL A 775 17.69 -20.58 -18.82
N LEU A 776 18.64 -21.53 -18.73
CA LEU A 776 18.40 -22.92 -19.14
C LEU A 776 17.36 -23.62 -18.27
N LEU A 777 17.29 -23.33 -16.97
CA LEU A 777 16.23 -23.83 -16.09
C LEU A 777 14.88 -23.16 -16.40
N THR A 778 14.84 -21.83 -16.58
CA THR A 778 13.63 -21.11 -16.98
C THR A 778 13.05 -21.65 -18.28
N LEU A 779 13.88 -21.91 -19.30
CA LEU A 779 13.45 -22.50 -20.57
C LEU A 779 12.85 -23.91 -20.43
N GLN A 780 13.22 -24.69 -19.39
CA GLN A 780 12.65 -26.02 -19.13
C GLN A 780 11.23 -25.97 -18.53
N THR A 781 10.78 -24.82 -18.03
CA THR A 781 9.40 -24.67 -17.50
C THR A 781 8.34 -24.69 -18.61
N TYR A 782 8.71 -24.34 -19.84
CA TYR A 782 7.83 -24.32 -21.01
C TYR A 782 7.64 -25.73 -21.60
N ALA A 783 6.45 -26.00 -22.15
CA ALA A 783 6.11 -27.30 -22.72
C ALA A 783 6.88 -27.68 -24.02
N THR A 784 7.55 -26.73 -24.66
CA THR A 784 8.09 -26.79 -26.03
C THR A 784 9.33 -25.91 -26.15
N ASP A 785 10.25 -26.23 -27.07
CA ASP A 785 11.41 -25.38 -27.36
C ASP A 785 11.05 -24.16 -28.24
N LEU A 786 11.96 -23.18 -28.34
CA LEU A 786 11.79 -22.02 -29.23
C LEU A 786 11.65 -22.45 -30.70
N LYS A 787 12.34 -23.51 -31.13
CA LYS A 787 12.34 -23.95 -32.53
C LYS A 787 10.96 -24.41 -32.98
N SER A 788 10.23 -25.13 -32.13
CA SER A 788 8.85 -25.55 -32.41
C SER A 788 7.92 -24.35 -32.58
N GLU A 789 8.02 -23.34 -31.70
CA GLU A 789 7.21 -22.11 -31.79
C GLU A 789 7.56 -21.30 -33.05
N GLN A 790 8.86 -21.18 -33.35
CA GLN A 790 9.36 -20.51 -34.57
C GLN A 790 8.78 -21.16 -35.83
N ASP A 791 8.73 -22.49 -35.90
CA ASP A 791 8.23 -23.20 -37.08
C ASP A 791 6.71 -23.07 -37.24
N LEU A 792 5.95 -22.96 -36.13
CA LEU A 792 4.53 -22.60 -36.15
C LEU A 792 4.30 -21.16 -36.63
N LEU A 793 5.05 -20.19 -36.09
CA LEU A 793 4.90 -18.76 -36.39
C LEU A 793 5.36 -18.42 -37.82
N SER A 794 6.44 -19.04 -38.29
CA SER A 794 6.99 -18.79 -39.63
C SER A 794 6.11 -19.38 -40.75
N ASN A 795 5.40 -20.47 -40.47
CA ASN A 795 4.51 -21.10 -41.43
C ASN A 795 3.10 -20.48 -41.36
N LYS A 796 2.87 -19.43 -42.16
CA LYS A 796 1.58 -18.72 -42.22
C LYS A 796 0.37 -19.64 -42.42
N GLU A 797 0.48 -20.71 -43.21
CA GLU A 797 -0.63 -21.66 -43.42
C GLU A 797 -0.94 -22.54 -42.20
N VAL A 798 0.02 -22.71 -41.29
CA VAL A 798 -0.18 -23.42 -40.01
C VAL A 798 -0.68 -22.44 -38.96
N TYR A 799 -0.02 -21.27 -38.84
CA TYR A 799 -0.43 -20.20 -37.92
C TYR A 799 -1.91 -19.81 -38.11
N THR A 800 -2.38 -19.59 -39.35
CA THR A 800 -3.78 -19.23 -39.60
C THR A 800 -4.79 -20.36 -39.36
N LYS A 801 -4.34 -21.59 -39.08
CA LYS A 801 -5.21 -22.72 -38.70
C LYS A 801 -5.33 -22.89 -37.19
N LEU A 802 -4.45 -22.24 -36.41
CA LEU A 802 -4.56 -22.16 -34.95
C LEU A 802 -5.77 -21.30 -34.58
N SER A 803 -6.43 -21.63 -33.47
CA SER A 803 -7.46 -20.77 -32.87
C SER A 803 -6.88 -19.44 -32.37
N SER A 804 -7.74 -18.44 -32.13
CA SER A 804 -7.31 -17.12 -31.59
C SER A 804 -6.47 -17.28 -30.32
N ARG A 805 -6.92 -18.11 -29.36
CA ARG A 805 -6.21 -18.38 -28.10
C ARG A 805 -4.86 -19.05 -28.29
N GLU A 806 -4.77 -20.00 -29.23
CA GLU A 806 -3.50 -20.65 -29.58
C GLU A 806 -2.53 -19.66 -30.25
N GLN A 807 -3.02 -18.76 -31.09
CA GLN A 807 -2.23 -17.68 -31.70
C GLN A 807 -1.74 -16.68 -30.64
N GLN A 808 -2.62 -16.21 -29.75
CA GLN A 808 -2.28 -15.29 -28.67
C GLN A 808 -1.23 -15.90 -27.73
N ALA A 809 -1.47 -17.11 -27.23
CA ALA A 809 -0.53 -17.80 -26.35
C ALA A 809 0.81 -18.14 -27.04
N LEU A 810 0.80 -18.42 -28.35
CA LEU A 810 2.01 -18.58 -29.15
C LEU A 810 2.85 -17.29 -29.19
N GLN A 811 2.24 -16.11 -29.35
CA GLN A 811 2.98 -14.84 -29.32
C GLN A 811 3.66 -14.62 -27.95
N VAL A 812 2.94 -14.82 -26.82
CA VAL A 812 3.51 -14.69 -25.47
C VAL A 812 4.70 -15.63 -25.28
N ARG A 813 4.51 -16.94 -25.51
CA ARG A 813 5.58 -17.94 -25.35
C ARG A 813 6.76 -17.67 -26.28
N TYR A 814 6.51 -17.19 -27.50
CA TYR A 814 7.55 -16.92 -28.48
C TYR A 814 8.36 -15.67 -28.10
N GLY A 815 7.71 -14.57 -27.71
CA GLY A 815 8.38 -13.34 -27.23
C GLY A 815 9.29 -13.62 -26.04
N GLN A 816 8.75 -14.25 -24.99
CA GLN A 816 9.52 -14.64 -23.81
C GLN A 816 10.71 -15.56 -24.15
N LYS A 817 10.50 -16.61 -24.95
CA LYS A 817 11.57 -17.52 -25.37
C LYS A 817 12.63 -16.83 -26.24
N MET A 818 12.25 -15.88 -27.10
CA MET A 818 13.21 -15.11 -27.91
C MET A 818 14.16 -14.29 -27.01
N ILE A 819 13.62 -13.60 -26.00
CA ILE A 819 14.42 -12.83 -25.02
C ILE A 819 15.34 -13.76 -24.22
N LEU A 820 14.82 -14.88 -23.70
CA LEU A 820 15.61 -15.87 -22.98
C LEU A 820 16.72 -16.47 -23.85
N HIS A 821 16.45 -16.81 -25.12
CA HIS A 821 17.48 -17.30 -26.04
C HIS A 821 18.52 -16.23 -26.42
N GLN A 822 18.12 -14.97 -26.58
CA GLN A 822 19.04 -13.84 -26.77
C GLN A 822 19.97 -13.70 -25.56
N LEU A 823 19.43 -13.78 -24.34
CA LEU A 823 20.24 -13.77 -23.12
C LEU A 823 21.18 -14.99 -23.02
N LEU A 824 20.74 -16.16 -23.49
CA LEU A 824 21.56 -17.37 -23.58
C LEU A 824 22.73 -17.19 -24.57
N GLU A 825 22.54 -16.50 -25.68
CA GLU A 825 23.61 -16.16 -26.63
C GLU A 825 24.62 -15.16 -26.02
N LEU A 826 24.13 -14.10 -25.37
CA LEU A 826 24.96 -13.08 -24.72
C LEU A 826 25.80 -13.60 -23.53
N THR A 827 25.33 -14.68 -22.88
CA THR A 827 26.01 -15.34 -21.76
C THR A 827 26.94 -16.50 -22.17
N SER A 828 27.13 -16.75 -23.47
CA SER A 828 27.93 -17.88 -24.02
C SER A 828 29.46 -17.73 -23.94
#